data_AF-A0A831YDN8-F1
#
_entry.id   AF-A0A831YDN8-F1
#
_cell.length_a   1.000
_cell.length_b   1.000
_cell.length_c   1.000
_cell.angle_alpha   90.00
_cell.angle_beta   90.00
_cell.angle_gamma   90.00
#
_symmetry.space_group_name_H-M   'P 1'
#
loop_
_entity.id
_entity.type
_entity.pdbx_description
1 polymer ?
#
loop_
_entity_poly.entity_id
_entity_poly.type
_entity_poly.pdbx_seq_one_letter_code
_entity_poly.pdbx_strand_id
1 'polypeptide(L)'
;MGEIRGLESFDCISYFSKNEKVGPDLILAGLFWSGDDSYAEKLSKIISKIREKQDVNKIFEEFKNFLRNPQFNVGGNALYDRKSVIFNKPREIFKNSEHSNFHRFRENEFVHLSSTKVGKSSDVSKKSGLAFLKFVKIEGGEVTKEKVWKARRQIMELYKTMTKNQKIKDYFSKVEVIEKVMREGLGGESYKLPAYYKLFGYLVPFDFANFEGIFVLSRARLFERKKTVEELLKELKKEEGKWNDFLFGLEEKLIEELLEELKKLSNLEEEALEDLREDEDKLKEFLLNLNEEVLEKLKQSKWKDILSDLKDSELREKISKKAEEEFINLLNQAFNKEFLKELRKEWKNMTKEFIKGSYPDLISGVFLERSGTEKAKISYGTFSVPNKDIDLFIFYENEFANGLKNFEKNLKNANTDFGRYTGNIKINIEKNMPIERLIPFLEDLKKMDFSKPLKKEDAEKLLFSLLYFAVRMKNFVENIRKNKKPQAILLLLSADVRKDGESYPFWDYFRAVYDFFSVPVQTLNRPTIEAFLKYNKKEIQYIYKNLFISLMKDLKMLNLEYEGFELSEEDITVYTVLEKPSSGFCYDRSSMEDKPKKHYLLEVYRIDLKKGKAKVGLEDKFILLYGGVDTDTDRFRNWIEERLYNNIGFCFITAGKMEDSYVRQIVKSSERSSEIEKKSIFVEYRELPVAYMSEKAQKECFVIYSDEFNELKNKLGAENSKKVSLAIKPADVKSEDKFMLDDELFYHSAVQIFTTEGQGWEPTALYAIKKDLFLITLLALSQYESESFQTPYSKLNLWEKKKSIQIVINRNHQDYKISLNAVLYEMLYLISKIPVKSHENTGS
;
A
#
# COMPACT_ATOMS: atom_id res chain seq x y z
N MET A 1 53.55 9.90 23.70
CA MET A 1 52.65 9.10 24.56
C MET A 1 52.02 10.04 25.58
N GLY A 2 50.70 9.98 25.73
CA GLY A 2 49.94 10.78 26.70
C GLY A 2 48.65 11.33 26.08
N GLU A 3 47.60 10.49 26.11
CA GLU A 3 46.22 10.65 25.65
C GLU A 3 45.60 12.06 25.71
N ILE A 4 44.87 12.40 24.64
CA ILE A 4 43.92 13.52 24.62
C ILE A 4 42.58 13.03 25.21
N ARG A 5 42.21 13.59 26.37
CA ARG A 5 40.85 13.56 26.92
C ARG A 5 40.02 14.61 26.17
N GLY A 6 39.05 14.19 25.37
CA GLY A 6 37.91 15.03 24.95
C GLY A 6 36.74 14.72 25.87
N LEU A 7 36.38 15.61 26.79
CA LEU A 7 35.42 16.72 26.62
C LEU A 7 34.00 16.23 26.29
N GLU A 8 33.11 16.56 27.23
CA GLU A 8 31.76 16.07 27.44
C GLU A 8 30.86 16.23 26.20
N SER A 9 30.20 15.14 25.82
CA SER A 9 29.06 15.12 24.91
C SER A 9 27.90 15.86 25.56
N PHE A 10 27.52 17.00 24.98
CA PHE A 10 26.37 17.78 25.41
C PHE A 10 25.06 16.99 25.27
N ASP A 11 24.26 17.12 26.31
CA ASP A 11 23.28 16.15 26.77
C ASP A 11 21.87 16.47 26.24
N CYS A 12 21.54 16.01 25.03
CA CYS A 12 20.13 15.90 24.60
C CYS A 12 19.41 14.69 25.24
N ILE A 13 20.08 13.97 26.15
CA ILE A 13 19.54 12.84 26.92
C ILE A 13 18.99 13.30 28.28
N SER A 14 19.37 14.47 28.80
CA SER A 14 18.87 14.98 30.08
C SER A 14 17.36 15.26 30.13
N TYR A 15 16.73 15.52 28.98
CA TYR A 15 15.27 15.71 28.89
C TYR A 15 14.46 14.41 28.95
N PHE A 16 15.10 13.26 28.71
CA PHE A 16 14.44 11.95 28.71
C PHE A 16 14.77 11.12 29.97
N SER A 17 15.90 11.38 30.63
CA SER A 17 16.37 10.65 31.81
C SER A 17 16.11 11.37 33.15
N LYS A 18 15.90 12.69 33.13
CA LYS A 18 15.41 13.43 34.30
C LYS A 18 13.90 13.50 34.17
N ASN A 19 13.19 13.09 35.21
CA ASN A 19 11.74 13.18 35.35
C ASN A 19 11.24 14.65 35.40
N GLU A 20 11.90 15.57 34.68
CA GLU A 20 11.49 16.92 34.45
C GLU A 20 10.21 16.87 33.62
N LYS A 21 9.19 17.63 34.05
CA LYS A 21 8.05 17.93 33.19
C LYS A 21 8.63 18.34 31.85
N VAL A 22 8.27 17.60 30.80
CA VAL A 22 8.50 18.03 29.42
C VAL A 22 8.23 19.53 29.43
N GLY A 23 9.24 20.34 29.12
CA GLY A 23 9.04 21.78 29.05
C GLY A 23 7.80 22.06 28.19
N PRO A 24 7.21 23.25 28.27
CA PRO A 24 6.05 23.60 27.44
C PRO A 24 6.29 23.42 25.92
N ASP A 25 7.48 23.00 25.50
CA ASP A 25 8.06 23.08 24.17
C ASP A 25 8.40 21.72 23.46
N LEU A 26 8.08 20.51 23.97
CA LEU A 26 8.17 19.23 23.19
C LEU A 26 6.95 18.28 23.40
N ILE A 27 6.57 17.47 22.39
CA ILE A 27 5.55 16.38 22.51
C ILE A 27 6.19 15.03 22.11
N LEU A 28 6.22 14.09 23.06
CA LEU A 28 6.82 12.76 22.92
C LEU A 28 5.78 11.68 22.58
N ALA A 29 6.09 10.81 21.62
CA ALA A 29 5.26 9.66 21.25
C ALA A 29 6.08 8.35 21.02
N GLY A 30 7.20 8.13 21.70
CA GLY A 30 7.91 6.83 21.74
C GLY A 30 7.50 5.98 22.95
N LEU A 31 7.43 4.64 22.83
CA LEU A 31 6.91 3.76 23.90
C LEU A 31 8.04 3.09 24.70
N PHE A 32 9.11 2.59 24.10
CA PHE A 32 9.99 1.61 24.76
C PHE A 32 11.43 2.08 25.04
N TRP A 33 11.79 3.33 24.73
CA TRP A 33 13.11 3.86 25.05
C TRP A 33 13.02 5.06 26.00
N SER A 34 13.52 4.89 27.22
CA SER A 34 13.56 5.92 28.26
C SER A 34 14.98 6.32 28.68
N GLY A 35 16.02 5.72 28.07
CA GLY A 35 17.41 5.88 28.55
C GLY A 35 17.65 5.34 29.97
N ASP A 36 16.65 4.72 30.59
CA ASP A 36 16.72 4.08 31.90
C ASP A 36 16.99 2.59 31.70
N ASP A 37 18.19 2.15 32.08
CA ASP A 37 18.60 0.75 32.04
C ASP A 37 17.61 -0.16 32.79
N SER A 38 16.89 0.36 33.79
CA SER A 38 15.86 -0.38 34.53
C SER A 38 14.67 -0.79 33.65
N TYR A 39 14.35 0.00 32.61
CA TYR A 39 13.24 -0.29 31.70
C TYR A 39 13.60 -1.38 30.69
N ALA A 40 14.80 -1.28 30.09
CA ALA A 40 15.34 -2.31 29.21
C ALA A 40 15.53 -3.64 29.95
N GLU A 41 16.00 -3.58 31.20
CA GLU A 41 16.10 -4.72 32.10
C GLU A 41 14.73 -5.39 32.31
N LYS A 42 13.69 -4.63 32.68
CA LYS A 42 12.33 -5.14 32.90
C LYS A 42 11.72 -5.76 31.64
N LEU A 43 11.85 -5.12 30.48
CA LEU A 43 11.38 -5.68 29.22
C LEU A 43 12.13 -6.98 28.87
N SER A 44 13.43 -7.04 29.13
CA SER A 44 14.22 -8.27 28.91
C SER A 44 13.73 -9.43 29.78
N LYS A 45 13.27 -9.16 31.02
CA LYS A 45 12.65 -10.16 31.89
C LYS A 45 11.34 -10.68 31.29
N ILE A 46 10.47 -9.80 30.80
CA ILE A 46 9.23 -10.20 30.08
C ILE A 46 9.57 -11.10 28.88
N ILE A 47 10.56 -10.70 28.08
CA ILE A 47 11.02 -11.46 26.92
C ILE A 47 11.58 -12.84 27.32
N SER A 48 12.33 -12.93 28.42
CA SER A 48 12.82 -14.21 28.97
C SER A 48 11.66 -15.14 29.32
N LYS A 49 10.62 -14.62 29.98
CA LYS A 49 9.42 -15.40 30.33
C LYS A 49 8.66 -15.93 29.10
N ILE A 50 8.54 -15.10 28.05
CA ILE A 50 7.96 -15.52 26.76
C ILE A 50 8.78 -16.68 26.16
N ARG A 51 10.10 -16.58 26.21
CA ARG A 51 11.02 -17.61 25.70
C ARG A 51 10.94 -18.91 26.50
N GLU A 52 10.84 -18.82 27.82
CA GLU A 52 10.66 -19.95 28.75
C GLU A 52 9.27 -20.58 28.65
N LYS A 53 8.39 -20.06 27.79
CA LYS A 53 7.01 -20.53 27.59
C LYS A 53 6.21 -20.55 28.89
N GLN A 54 6.43 -19.56 29.76
CA GLN A 54 5.57 -19.37 30.92
C GLN A 54 4.13 -19.04 30.49
N ASP A 55 3.19 -19.09 31.43
CA ASP A 55 1.76 -18.85 31.17
C ASP A 55 1.52 -17.48 30.50
N VAL A 56 0.88 -17.49 29.33
CA VAL A 56 0.71 -16.31 28.47
C VAL A 56 -0.11 -15.22 29.18
N ASN A 57 -1.15 -15.59 29.92
CA ASN A 57 -2.00 -14.63 30.62
C ASN A 57 -1.26 -13.98 31.78
N LYS A 58 -0.44 -14.75 32.52
CA LYS A 58 0.41 -14.22 33.59
C LYS A 58 1.43 -13.21 33.06
N ILE A 59 2.12 -13.54 31.96
CA ILE A 59 3.07 -12.62 31.32
C ILE A 59 2.33 -11.37 30.81
N PHE A 60 1.14 -11.53 30.23
CA PHE A 60 0.34 -10.42 29.74
C PHE A 60 -0.05 -9.44 30.86
N GLU A 61 -0.47 -9.92 32.03
CA GLU A 61 -0.77 -9.04 33.17
C GLU A 61 0.47 -8.32 33.70
N GLU A 62 1.62 -8.99 33.76
CA GLU A 62 2.88 -8.31 34.10
C GLU A 62 3.26 -7.24 33.06
N PHE A 63 3.09 -7.53 31.77
CA PHE A 63 3.34 -6.59 30.68
C PHE A 63 2.40 -5.38 30.75
N LYS A 64 1.12 -5.58 31.05
CA LYS A 64 0.16 -4.48 31.27
C LYS A 64 0.59 -3.59 32.43
N ASN A 65 0.97 -4.18 33.56
CA ASN A 65 1.40 -3.42 34.72
C ASN A 65 2.70 -2.63 34.43
N PHE A 66 3.64 -3.25 33.71
CA PHE A 66 4.84 -2.61 33.20
C PHE A 66 4.56 -1.44 32.24
N LEU A 67 3.62 -1.60 31.30
CA LEU A 67 3.24 -0.53 30.38
C LEU A 67 2.61 0.66 31.11
N ARG A 68 1.80 0.40 32.15
CA ARG A 68 1.08 1.41 32.93
C ARG A 68 1.98 2.16 33.91
N ASN A 69 2.92 1.45 34.50
CA ASN A 69 3.86 1.97 35.47
C ASN A 69 5.28 1.52 35.09
N PRO A 70 6.12 2.42 34.52
CA PRO A 70 7.52 2.12 34.21
C PRO A 70 8.34 1.66 35.43
N GLN A 71 7.91 2.01 36.66
CA GLN A 71 8.53 1.58 37.91
C GLN A 71 8.07 0.21 38.40
N PHE A 72 7.09 -0.43 37.75
CA PHE A 72 6.65 -1.78 38.09
C PHE A 72 7.82 -2.76 38.04
N ASN A 73 8.01 -3.53 39.12
CA ASN A 73 9.09 -4.51 39.18
C ASN A 73 8.65 -5.80 38.49
N VAL A 74 9.30 -6.11 37.36
CA VAL A 74 9.12 -7.39 36.68
C VAL A 74 10.02 -8.42 37.36
N GLY A 75 9.43 -9.48 37.92
CA GLY A 75 10.21 -10.56 38.55
C GLY A 75 10.98 -11.40 37.53
N GLY A 76 12.10 -12.02 37.94
CA GLY A 76 12.93 -12.88 37.10
C GLY A 76 14.30 -12.27 36.77
N ASN A 77 15.12 -13.03 36.04
CA ASN A 77 16.47 -12.61 35.66
C ASN A 77 16.47 -11.91 34.31
N ALA A 78 17.07 -10.71 34.25
CA ALA A 78 17.32 -10.03 32.99
C ALA A 78 18.45 -10.71 32.23
N LEU A 79 18.29 -10.82 30.92
CA LEU A 79 19.34 -11.29 30.02
C LEU A 79 19.62 -10.17 29.02
N TYR A 80 20.67 -9.41 29.28
CA TYR A 80 21.09 -8.34 28.40
C TYR A 80 22.61 -8.42 28.21
N ASP A 81 23.03 -8.45 26.95
CA ASP A 81 24.43 -8.28 26.60
C ASP A 81 24.50 -7.41 25.34
N ARG A 82 24.89 -6.17 25.55
CA ARG A 82 25.04 -5.15 24.51
C ARG A 82 26.13 -5.48 23.49
N LYS A 83 27.07 -6.38 23.83
CA LYS A 83 28.21 -6.76 22.99
C LYS A 83 27.96 -8.01 22.17
N SER A 84 27.02 -8.89 22.54
CA SER A 84 26.66 -10.10 21.78
C SER A 84 25.45 -9.91 20.88
N VAL A 85 25.35 -8.73 20.24
CA VAL A 85 24.30 -8.42 19.27
C VAL A 85 24.50 -9.25 18.00
N ILE A 86 23.79 -10.36 17.90
CA ILE A 86 23.85 -11.25 16.74
C ILE A 86 22.75 -10.85 15.75
N PHE A 87 23.12 -10.08 14.73
CA PHE A 87 22.31 -9.92 13.51
C PHE A 87 22.73 -10.96 12.47
N ASN A 88 22.64 -12.25 12.79
CA ASN A 88 22.97 -13.30 11.82
C ASN A 88 21.69 -13.85 11.19
N LYS A 89 21.58 -13.63 9.89
CA LYS A 89 20.41 -14.00 9.10
C LYS A 89 20.54 -15.43 8.58
N PRO A 90 19.41 -16.13 8.38
CA PRO A 90 19.39 -17.43 7.70
C PRO A 90 20.26 -17.50 6.44
N ARG A 91 20.32 -16.43 5.63
CA ARG A 91 21.14 -16.39 4.40
C ARG A 91 22.62 -16.71 4.64
N GLU A 92 23.25 -16.10 5.64
CA GLU A 92 24.70 -16.30 5.91
C GLU A 92 25.00 -17.75 6.32
N ILE A 93 24.04 -18.45 6.92
CA ILE A 93 24.15 -19.88 7.26
C ILE A 93 24.27 -20.75 5.99
N PHE A 94 23.67 -20.32 4.88
CA PHE A 94 23.60 -21.08 3.63
C PHE A 94 24.44 -20.48 2.49
N LYS A 95 25.23 -19.45 2.75
CA LYS A 95 26.02 -18.75 1.71
C LYS A 95 26.95 -19.67 0.92
N ASN A 96 27.49 -20.69 1.59
CA ASN A 96 28.42 -21.66 1.02
C ASN A 96 27.78 -23.02 0.69
N SER A 97 26.45 -23.16 0.78
CA SER A 97 25.80 -24.40 0.39
C SER A 97 25.77 -24.58 -1.12
N GLU A 98 25.65 -25.81 -1.60
CA GLU A 98 25.21 -26.07 -2.96
C GLU A 98 23.83 -25.46 -3.19
N HIS A 99 23.55 -25.07 -4.43
CA HIS A 99 22.31 -24.40 -4.80
C HIS A 99 21.56 -25.18 -5.88
N SER A 100 20.25 -25.27 -5.71
CA SER A 100 19.33 -25.70 -6.76
C SER A 100 18.88 -24.48 -7.55
N ASN A 101 18.85 -24.63 -8.86
CA ASN A 101 18.40 -23.58 -9.77
C ASN A 101 17.07 -23.98 -10.39
N PHE A 102 16.15 -23.03 -10.51
CA PHE A 102 14.91 -23.23 -11.24
C PHE A 102 14.46 -21.94 -11.93
N HIS A 103 13.90 -22.12 -13.12
CA HIS A 103 13.53 -21.00 -13.98
C HIS A 103 12.24 -20.34 -13.52
N ARG A 104 12.15 -19.03 -13.77
CA ARG A 104 10.93 -18.26 -13.53
C ARG A 104 9.86 -18.62 -14.56
N PHE A 105 8.63 -18.12 -14.35
CA PHE A 105 7.43 -18.47 -15.15
C PHE A 105 7.60 -18.34 -16.68
N ARG A 106 8.56 -17.55 -17.16
CA ARG A 106 8.85 -17.33 -18.58
C ARG A 106 10.33 -17.58 -18.87
N GLU A 107 10.72 -18.82 -18.66
CA GLU A 107 12.06 -19.31 -18.97
C GLU A 107 12.46 -18.94 -20.40
N ASN A 108 13.66 -18.38 -20.57
CA ASN A 108 14.21 -17.89 -21.84
C ASN A 108 13.51 -16.68 -22.47
N GLU A 109 12.43 -16.14 -21.89
CA GLU A 109 11.88 -14.87 -22.34
C GLU A 109 12.66 -13.68 -21.76
N PHE A 110 12.62 -12.58 -22.51
CA PHE A 110 13.16 -11.30 -22.10
C PHE A 110 12.05 -10.29 -21.92
N VAL A 111 12.25 -9.40 -20.96
CA VAL A 111 11.53 -8.14 -20.90
C VAL A 111 12.28 -7.13 -21.73
N HIS A 112 11.62 -6.68 -22.79
CA HIS A 112 12.13 -5.67 -23.70
C HIS A 112 11.87 -4.27 -23.13
N LEU A 113 12.90 -3.43 -23.14
CA LEU A 113 12.83 -2.04 -22.72
C LEU A 113 12.64 -1.15 -23.95
N SER A 114 11.55 -0.41 -23.94
CA SER A 114 11.22 0.57 -24.96
C SER A 114 11.41 1.97 -24.41
N SER A 115 12.16 2.81 -25.12
CA SER A 115 12.14 4.24 -24.81
C SER A 115 10.83 4.89 -25.26
N THR A 116 10.40 5.89 -24.53
CA THR A 116 9.25 6.72 -24.90
C THR A 116 9.70 8.07 -25.44
N LYS A 117 8.79 8.76 -26.13
CA LYS A 117 8.87 10.19 -26.43
C LYS A 117 7.50 10.82 -26.25
N VAL A 118 7.43 12.13 -26.08
CA VAL A 118 6.13 12.80 -26.03
C VAL A 118 5.50 12.75 -27.42
N GLY A 119 4.36 12.09 -27.50
CA GLY A 119 3.61 11.89 -28.74
C GLY A 119 2.75 13.09 -29.09
N LYS A 120 2.32 13.14 -30.35
CA LYS A 120 1.26 14.06 -30.78
C LYS A 120 -0.08 13.47 -30.37
N SER A 121 -1.07 14.33 -30.13
CA SER A 121 -2.40 13.88 -29.77
C SER A 121 -3.09 13.03 -30.85
N SER A 122 -2.71 13.21 -32.12
CA SER A 122 -3.16 12.40 -33.25
C SER A 122 -2.61 10.95 -33.26
N ASP A 123 -1.57 10.66 -32.46
CA ASP A 123 -0.89 9.37 -32.45
C ASP A 123 -1.47 8.35 -31.46
N VAL A 124 -2.36 8.79 -30.56
CA VAL A 124 -2.97 7.98 -29.47
C VAL A 124 -3.61 6.69 -29.97
N SER A 125 -4.21 6.70 -31.16
CA SER A 125 -4.86 5.52 -31.74
C SER A 125 -3.93 4.65 -32.60
N LYS A 126 -2.74 5.15 -32.94
CA LYS A 126 -1.81 4.51 -33.88
C LYS A 126 -0.64 3.85 -33.17
N LYS A 127 -0.14 4.50 -32.11
CA LYS A 127 1.10 4.13 -31.42
C LYS A 127 0.85 3.59 -30.02
N SER A 128 1.80 2.76 -29.60
CA SER A 128 1.88 2.27 -28.23
C SER A 128 2.26 3.43 -27.31
N GLY A 129 1.63 3.60 -26.14
CA GLY A 129 1.92 4.70 -25.23
C GLY A 129 1.08 4.78 -23.94
N LEU A 130 1.42 5.77 -23.12
CA LEU A 130 0.85 6.11 -21.81
C LEU A 130 0.21 7.50 -21.86
N ALA A 131 -0.93 7.66 -21.20
CA ALA A 131 -1.64 8.92 -21.11
C ALA A 131 -1.80 9.40 -19.67
N PHE A 132 -1.63 10.70 -19.49
CA PHE A 132 -1.73 11.41 -18.22
C PHE A 132 -2.77 12.52 -18.36
N LEU A 133 -3.61 12.69 -17.35
CA LEU A 133 -4.69 13.69 -17.35
C LEU A 133 -4.56 14.59 -16.12
N LYS A 134 -4.45 15.90 -16.36
CA LYS A 134 -4.46 16.96 -15.35
C LYS A 134 -5.80 17.69 -15.37
N PHE A 135 -6.33 18.02 -14.19
CA PHE A 135 -7.47 18.94 -14.05
C PHE A 135 -6.97 20.37 -13.92
N VAL A 136 -7.43 21.25 -14.81
CA VAL A 136 -6.90 22.63 -14.93
C VAL A 136 -7.53 23.57 -13.92
N LYS A 137 -8.82 23.39 -13.58
CA LYS A 137 -9.58 24.26 -12.63
C LYS A 137 -9.46 23.84 -11.16
N ILE A 138 -8.50 22.96 -10.84
CA ILE A 138 -8.27 22.46 -9.49
C ILE A 138 -6.80 22.68 -9.17
N GLU A 139 -6.56 23.58 -8.22
CA GLU A 139 -5.21 23.85 -7.71
C GLU A 139 -4.58 22.56 -7.18
N GLY A 140 -3.31 22.33 -7.51
CA GLY A 140 -2.56 21.21 -6.95
C GLY A 140 -2.21 21.41 -5.47
N GLY A 141 -1.31 20.58 -4.96
CA GLY A 141 -0.99 20.52 -3.53
C GLY A 141 -1.76 19.40 -2.81
N GLU A 142 -2.15 19.59 -1.55
CA GLU A 142 -2.82 18.53 -0.79
C GLU A 142 -4.12 18.07 -1.47
N VAL A 143 -4.32 16.75 -1.57
CA VAL A 143 -5.54 16.12 -2.11
C VAL A 143 -6.59 16.06 -0.99
N THR A 144 -7.35 17.14 -0.84
CA THR A 144 -8.44 17.21 0.13
C THR A 144 -9.71 16.51 -0.39
N LYS A 145 -10.60 16.11 0.53
CA LYS A 145 -11.90 15.52 0.15
C LYS A 145 -12.73 16.47 -0.72
N GLU A 146 -12.65 17.77 -0.44
CA GLU A 146 -13.32 18.82 -1.21
C GLU A 146 -12.83 18.88 -2.65
N LYS A 147 -11.51 18.90 -2.88
CA LYS A 147 -10.93 18.88 -4.23
C LYS A 147 -11.35 17.63 -5.00
N VAL A 148 -11.33 16.46 -4.35
CA VAL A 148 -11.81 15.20 -4.95
C VAL A 148 -13.30 15.28 -5.31
N TRP A 149 -14.13 15.84 -4.43
CA TRP A 149 -15.55 16.03 -4.70
C TRP A 149 -15.77 16.94 -5.90
N LYS A 150 -15.11 18.11 -5.94
CA LYS A 150 -15.16 19.05 -7.07
C LYS A 150 -14.73 18.39 -8.38
N ALA A 151 -13.67 17.59 -8.35
CA ALA A 151 -13.17 16.87 -9.53
C ALA A 151 -14.17 15.84 -10.06
N ARG A 152 -14.84 15.08 -9.17
CA ARG A 152 -15.90 14.14 -9.57
C ARG A 152 -17.08 14.84 -10.23
N ARG A 153 -17.49 16.00 -9.71
CA ARG A 153 -18.53 16.82 -10.35
C ARG A 153 -18.12 17.25 -11.76
N GLN A 154 -16.88 17.69 -11.95
CA GLN A 154 -16.38 18.04 -13.29
C GLN A 154 -16.40 16.83 -14.24
N ILE A 155 -16.04 15.64 -13.78
CA ILE A 155 -16.13 14.41 -14.60
C ILE A 155 -17.59 14.08 -14.95
N MET A 156 -18.51 14.18 -13.99
CA MET A 156 -19.95 13.95 -14.22
C MET A 156 -20.49 14.89 -15.31
N GLU A 157 -20.16 16.19 -15.24
CA GLU A 157 -20.55 17.16 -16.27
C GLU A 157 -19.92 16.85 -17.63
N LEU A 158 -18.66 16.40 -17.66
CA LEU A 158 -18.00 15.98 -18.89
C LEU A 158 -18.72 14.78 -19.53
N TYR A 159 -19.17 13.80 -18.74
CA TYR A 159 -19.94 12.69 -19.29
C TYR A 159 -21.25 13.17 -19.91
N LYS A 160 -22.02 14.02 -19.20
CA LYS A 160 -23.30 14.55 -19.69
C LYS A 160 -23.14 15.30 -21.01
N THR A 161 -22.09 16.11 -21.11
CA THR A 161 -21.84 16.97 -22.28
C THR A 161 -21.26 16.20 -23.46
N MET A 162 -20.33 15.26 -23.23
CA MET A 162 -19.58 14.61 -24.30
C MET A 162 -20.23 13.34 -24.83
N THR A 163 -20.94 12.60 -23.98
CA THR A 163 -21.45 11.30 -24.42
C THR A 163 -22.58 11.47 -25.42
N LYS A 164 -22.68 10.54 -26.38
CA LYS A 164 -23.87 10.40 -27.23
C LYS A 164 -24.83 9.33 -26.71
N ASN A 165 -24.41 8.56 -25.70
CA ASN A 165 -25.22 7.50 -25.14
C ASN A 165 -26.24 8.07 -24.14
N GLN A 166 -27.52 8.05 -24.53
CA GLN A 166 -28.60 8.61 -23.73
C GLN A 166 -28.69 7.96 -22.33
N LYS A 167 -28.48 6.65 -22.24
CA LYS A 167 -28.48 5.92 -20.95
C LYS A 167 -27.40 6.41 -19.99
N ILE A 168 -26.23 6.81 -20.51
CA ILE A 168 -25.14 7.39 -19.69
C ILE A 168 -25.48 8.83 -19.30
N LYS A 169 -26.07 9.63 -20.21
CA LYS A 169 -26.57 10.97 -19.88
C LYS A 169 -27.59 10.92 -18.76
N ASP A 170 -28.62 10.09 -18.91
CA ASP A 170 -29.71 9.95 -17.94
C ASP A 170 -29.18 9.51 -16.58
N TYR A 171 -28.23 8.57 -16.56
CA TYR A 171 -27.56 8.16 -15.33
C TYR A 171 -26.88 9.34 -14.64
N PHE A 172 -26.04 10.11 -15.34
CA PHE A 172 -25.32 11.22 -14.72
C PHE A 172 -26.22 12.41 -14.38
N SER A 173 -27.33 12.62 -15.09
CA SER A 173 -28.36 13.59 -14.69
C SER A 173 -28.98 13.21 -13.35
N LYS A 174 -29.28 11.93 -13.11
CA LYS A 174 -29.76 11.45 -11.80
C LYS A 174 -28.69 11.57 -10.71
N VAL A 175 -27.43 11.27 -11.04
CA VAL A 175 -26.30 11.46 -10.11
C VAL A 175 -26.13 12.93 -9.72
N GLU A 176 -26.34 13.86 -10.64
CA GLU A 176 -26.29 15.31 -10.37
C GLU A 176 -27.36 15.73 -9.36
N VAL A 177 -28.59 15.22 -9.49
CA VAL A 177 -29.67 15.46 -8.52
C VAL A 177 -29.24 14.98 -7.13
N ILE A 178 -28.71 13.76 -7.02
CA ILE A 178 -28.22 13.21 -5.75
C ILE A 178 -27.06 14.04 -5.18
N GLU A 179 -26.11 14.47 -6.02
CA GLU A 179 -25.01 15.34 -5.59
C GLU A 179 -25.51 16.67 -5.04
N LYS A 180 -26.48 17.28 -5.73
CA LYS A 180 -27.14 18.51 -5.31
C LYS A 180 -27.83 18.33 -3.95
N VAL A 181 -28.60 17.25 -3.79
CA VAL A 181 -29.27 16.91 -2.51
C VAL A 181 -28.26 16.69 -1.40
N MET A 182 -27.18 15.94 -1.65
CA MET A 182 -26.13 15.76 -0.65
C MET A 182 -25.50 17.10 -0.25
N ARG A 183 -25.25 18.00 -1.20
CA ARG A 183 -24.59 19.29 -0.93
C ARG A 183 -25.51 20.31 -0.26
N GLU A 184 -26.78 20.37 -0.64
CA GLU A 184 -27.73 21.38 -0.17
C GLU A 184 -28.50 20.87 1.05
N GLY A 185 -29.01 19.64 1.00
CA GLY A 185 -29.83 19.04 2.06
C GLY A 185 -29.04 18.57 3.29
N LEU A 186 -27.80 18.08 3.11
CA LEU A 186 -26.95 17.66 4.25
C LEU A 186 -26.01 18.76 4.75
N GLY A 187 -26.12 19.96 4.18
CA GLY A 187 -25.22 21.09 4.37
C GLY A 187 -24.02 21.08 3.41
N GLY A 188 -23.52 22.27 3.07
CA GLY A 188 -22.49 22.50 2.04
C GLY A 188 -21.15 21.78 2.23
N GLU A 189 -20.97 21.05 3.34
CA GLU A 189 -19.79 20.27 3.68
C GLU A 189 -20.03 18.75 3.67
N SER A 190 -21.01 18.25 2.93
CA SER A 190 -21.34 16.82 2.85
C SER A 190 -20.18 15.89 2.47
N TYR A 191 -19.15 16.41 1.78
CA TYR A 191 -17.89 15.72 1.53
C TYR A 191 -17.12 15.35 2.83
N LYS A 192 -17.41 16.01 3.97
CA LYS A 192 -16.86 15.66 5.29
C LYS A 192 -17.51 14.39 5.85
N LEU A 193 -18.77 14.12 5.51
CA LEU A 193 -19.52 12.93 5.96
C LEU A 193 -18.96 11.66 5.28
N PRO A 194 -18.38 10.71 6.04
CA PRO A 194 -17.70 9.57 5.45
C PRO A 194 -18.57 8.67 4.55
N ALA A 195 -19.83 8.44 4.92
CA ALA A 195 -20.74 7.58 4.16
C ALA A 195 -21.13 8.21 2.81
N TYR A 196 -21.50 9.49 2.80
CA TYR A 196 -21.90 10.22 1.59
C TYR A 196 -20.72 10.52 0.67
N TYR A 197 -19.53 10.80 1.23
CA TYR A 197 -18.29 10.87 0.46
C TYR A 197 -17.96 9.56 -0.26
N LYS A 198 -18.20 8.41 0.40
CA LYS A 198 -18.07 7.10 -0.25
C LYS A 198 -19.13 6.89 -1.32
N LEU A 199 -20.40 7.21 -1.04
CA LEU A 199 -21.51 7.11 -1.98
C LEU A 199 -21.19 7.82 -3.30
N PHE A 200 -20.77 9.08 -3.24
CA PHE A 200 -20.41 9.83 -4.44
C PHE A 200 -19.22 9.20 -5.18
N GLY A 201 -18.28 8.59 -4.45
CA GLY A 201 -17.19 7.80 -5.02
C GLY A 201 -17.60 6.46 -5.63
N TYR A 202 -18.80 5.95 -5.37
CA TYR A 202 -19.36 4.78 -6.09
C TYR A 202 -20.16 5.20 -7.33
N LEU A 203 -20.87 6.33 -7.25
CA LEU A 203 -21.63 6.90 -8.36
C LEU A 203 -20.71 7.50 -9.44
N VAL A 204 -19.63 8.17 -9.02
CA VAL A 204 -18.60 8.77 -9.88
C VAL A 204 -17.23 8.22 -9.49
N PRO A 205 -16.87 7.01 -9.97
CA PRO A 205 -15.82 6.20 -9.37
C PRO A 205 -14.42 6.55 -9.88
N PHE A 206 -14.00 7.79 -9.60
CA PHE A 206 -12.68 8.32 -9.97
C PHE A 206 -11.88 8.74 -8.74
N ASP A 207 -10.59 8.44 -8.78
CA ASP A 207 -9.59 8.84 -7.79
C ASP A 207 -8.59 9.81 -8.40
N PHE A 208 -7.97 10.60 -7.53
CA PHE A 208 -7.03 11.65 -7.90
C PHE A 208 -5.81 11.60 -7.01
N ALA A 209 -4.70 12.14 -7.53
CA ALA A 209 -3.46 12.28 -6.82
C ALA A 209 -2.86 13.67 -7.06
N ASN A 210 -1.96 14.06 -6.17
CA ASN A 210 -1.09 15.20 -6.38
C ASN A 210 0.28 14.71 -6.83
N PHE A 211 0.81 15.35 -7.86
CA PHE A 211 2.16 15.14 -8.36
C PHE A 211 2.80 16.51 -8.56
N GLU A 212 3.91 16.83 -7.88
CA GLU A 212 4.66 18.10 -8.10
C GLU A 212 3.80 19.38 -8.26
N GLY A 213 2.79 19.54 -7.40
CA GLY A 213 1.92 20.72 -7.43
C GLY A 213 0.83 20.70 -8.50
N ILE A 214 0.58 19.54 -9.14
CA ILE A 214 -0.51 19.34 -10.10
C ILE A 214 -1.51 18.28 -9.63
N PHE A 215 -2.80 18.54 -9.87
CA PHE A 215 -3.90 17.64 -9.55
C PHE A 215 -4.20 16.73 -10.76
N VAL A 216 -3.90 15.44 -10.64
CA VAL A 216 -3.98 14.47 -11.73
C VAL A 216 -4.99 13.36 -11.44
N LEU A 217 -5.60 12.83 -12.50
CA LEU A 217 -6.42 11.64 -12.39
C LEU A 217 -5.53 10.43 -12.06
N SER A 218 -5.85 9.71 -10.99
CA SER A 218 -5.06 8.56 -10.58
C SER A 218 -5.64 7.22 -10.97
N ARG A 219 -6.98 7.06 -10.92
CA ARG A 219 -7.64 5.79 -11.23
C ARG A 219 -9.09 5.99 -11.62
N ALA A 220 -9.54 5.26 -12.63
CA ALA A 220 -10.95 5.02 -12.92
C ALA A 220 -11.37 3.65 -12.33
N ARG A 221 -12.16 3.64 -11.26
CA ARG A 221 -12.68 2.42 -10.59
C ARG A 221 -13.94 1.90 -11.27
N LEU A 222 -13.87 1.64 -12.56
CA LEU A 222 -15.04 1.22 -13.36
C LEU A 222 -15.18 -0.30 -13.48
N PHE A 223 -14.34 -1.12 -12.86
CA PHE A 223 -14.33 -2.60 -13.04
C PHE A 223 -15.09 -3.37 -12.00
N GLU A 224 -14.88 -2.99 -10.75
CA GLU A 224 -15.43 -3.70 -9.62
C GLU A 224 -15.91 -2.70 -8.58
N ARG A 225 -16.91 -3.15 -7.85
CA ARG A 225 -17.40 -2.50 -6.65
C ARG A 225 -16.90 -3.35 -5.50
N LYS A 226 -16.23 -2.70 -4.54
CA LYS A 226 -15.70 -3.40 -3.36
C LYS A 226 -16.79 -3.87 -2.40
N LYS A 227 -17.99 -3.31 -2.55
CA LYS A 227 -19.16 -3.56 -1.71
C LYS A 227 -20.35 -3.98 -2.56
N THR A 228 -21.35 -4.53 -1.91
CA THR A 228 -22.69 -4.66 -2.48
C THR A 228 -23.51 -3.38 -2.23
N VAL A 229 -24.65 -3.28 -2.90
CA VAL A 229 -25.60 -2.16 -2.70
C VAL A 229 -26.15 -2.20 -1.27
N GLU A 230 -26.46 -3.37 -0.75
CA GLU A 230 -27.00 -3.59 0.60
C GLU A 230 -26.01 -3.13 1.68
N GLU A 231 -24.72 -3.44 1.50
CA GLU A 231 -23.68 -2.99 2.43
C GLU A 231 -23.54 -1.47 2.45
N LEU A 232 -23.62 -0.82 1.28
CA LEU A 232 -23.56 0.64 1.18
C LEU A 232 -24.81 1.29 1.81
N LEU A 233 -26.00 0.76 1.55
CA LEU A 233 -27.25 1.21 2.17
C LEU A 233 -27.20 1.07 3.69
N LYS A 234 -26.68 -0.04 4.20
CA LYS A 234 -26.47 -0.24 5.64
C LYS A 234 -25.51 0.78 6.24
N GLU A 235 -24.49 1.23 5.51
CA GLU A 235 -23.61 2.32 5.98
C GLU A 235 -24.30 3.68 5.98
N LEU A 236 -25.13 3.98 4.97
CA LEU A 236 -25.86 5.24 4.88
C LEU A 236 -26.92 5.34 5.99
N LYS A 237 -27.67 4.26 6.24
CA LYS A 237 -28.73 4.18 7.26
C LYS A 237 -28.22 4.13 8.71
N LYS A 238 -26.90 4.06 8.95
CA LYS A 238 -26.35 4.07 10.32
C LYS A 238 -26.57 5.39 11.05
N GLU A 239 -26.56 6.50 10.31
CA GLU A 239 -26.85 7.83 10.85
C GLU A 239 -28.27 8.19 10.44
N GLU A 240 -29.26 7.66 11.16
CA GLU A 240 -30.68 7.74 10.81
C GLU A 240 -31.13 9.18 10.50
N GLY A 241 -30.70 10.17 11.30
CA GLY A 241 -30.99 11.58 11.03
C GLY A 241 -30.46 12.05 9.67
N LYS A 242 -29.23 11.71 9.30
CA LYS A 242 -28.65 12.08 8.00
C LYS A 242 -29.29 11.34 6.84
N TRP A 243 -29.67 10.08 7.06
CA TRP A 243 -30.41 9.31 6.07
C TRP A 243 -31.78 9.94 5.79
N ASN A 244 -32.50 10.36 6.85
CA ASN A 244 -33.79 11.02 6.71
C ASN A 244 -33.65 12.39 6.04
N ASP A 245 -32.66 13.21 6.42
CA ASP A 245 -32.35 14.49 5.73
C ASP A 245 -32.08 14.27 4.23
N PHE A 246 -31.34 13.19 3.89
CA PHE A 246 -31.02 12.84 2.51
C PHE A 246 -32.25 12.39 1.72
N LEU A 247 -33.08 11.51 2.30
CA LEU A 247 -34.33 11.07 1.67
C LEU A 247 -35.30 12.23 1.47
N PHE A 248 -35.48 13.07 2.49
CA PHE A 248 -36.30 14.27 2.39
C PHE A 248 -35.86 15.17 1.22
N GLY A 249 -34.54 15.38 1.06
CA GLY A 249 -34.04 16.15 -0.08
C GLY A 249 -34.31 15.50 -1.45
N LEU A 250 -34.38 14.17 -1.53
CA LEU A 250 -34.81 13.47 -2.76
C LEU A 250 -36.31 13.57 -2.99
N GLU A 251 -37.11 13.49 -1.92
CA GLU A 251 -38.57 13.69 -1.97
C GLU A 251 -38.93 15.06 -2.53
N GLU A 252 -38.28 16.11 -2.03
CA GLU A 252 -38.47 17.49 -2.53
C GLU A 252 -38.14 17.62 -4.02
N LYS A 253 -37.11 16.93 -4.50
CA LYS A 253 -36.77 16.90 -5.93
C LYS A 253 -37.81 16.16 -6.75
N LEU A 254 -38.36 15.08 -6.20
CA LEU A 254 -39.42 14.32 -6.84
C LEU A 254 -40.72 15.14 -6.93
N ILE A 255 -41.05 15.91 -5.88
CA ILE A 255 -42.18 16.85 -5.87
C ILE A 255 -41.98 17.95 -6.92
N GLU A 256 -40.79 18.56 -7.00
CA GLU A 256 -40.46 19.55 -8.04
C GLU A 256 -40.69 18.97 -9.46
N GLU A 257 -40.27 17.74 -9.72
CA GLU A 257 -40.47 17.08 -11.00
C GLU A 257 -41.95 16.81 -11.31
N LEU A 258 -42.74 16.40 -10.30
CA LEU A 258 -44.18 16.20 -10.44
C LEU A 258 -44.88 17.52 -10.76
N LEU A 259 -44.53 18.60 -10.04
CA LEU A 259 -45.09 19.94 -10.26
C LEU A 259 -44.75 20.49 -11.65
N GLU A 260 -43.53 20.29 -12.14
CA GLU A 260 -43.15 20.66 -13.51
C GLU A 260 -43.90 19.85 -14.59
N GLU A 261 -44.18 18.57 -14.33
CA GLU A 261 -44.98 17.76 -15.23
C GLU A 261 -46.46 18.20 -15.22
N LEU A 262 -46.98 18.54 -14.04
CA LEU A 262 -48.31 19.14 -13.90
C LEU A 262 -48.39 20.46 -14.65
N LYS A 263 -47.45 21.38 -14.45
CA LYS A 263 -47.37 22.66 -15.18
C LYS A 263 -47.48 22.49 -16.69
N LYS A 264 -46.79 21.50 -17.26
CA LYS A 264 -46.83 21.18 -18.70
C LYS A 264 -48.18 20.62 -19.17
N LEU A 265 -48.87 19.87 -18.32
CA LEU A 265 -50.11 19.19 -18.66
C LEU A 265 -51.37 20.01 -18.36
N SER A 266 -51.31 20.93 -17.38
CA SER A 266 -52.46 21.70 -16.89
C SER A 266 -52.29 23.22 -16.95
N ASN A 267 -51.20 23.74 -17.54
CA ASN A 267 -50.92 25.19 -17.68
C ASN A 267 -51.03 25.98 -16.37
N LEU A 268 -50.52 25.42 -15.26
CA LEU A 268 -50.52 26.09 -13.97
C LEU A 268 -49.59 27.32 -13.97
N GLU A 269 -50.03 28.39 -13.30
CA GLU A 269 -49.22 29.58 -13.03
C GLU A 269 -48.19 29.28 -11.92
N GLU A 270 -47.06 30.01 -11.91
CA GLU A 270 -45.94 29.77 -10.99
C GLU A 270 -46.34 29.92 -9.51
N GLU A 271 -47.18 30.92 -9.19
CA GLU A 271 -47.66 31.16 -7.83
C GLU A 271 -48.47 29.97 -7.28
N ALA A 272 -49.26 29.31 -8.13
CA ALA A 272 -50.02 28.13 -7.74
C ALA A 272 -49.12 26.91 -7.49
N LEU A 273 -47.96 26.82 -8.16
CA LEU A 273 -47.00 25.73 -7.96
C LEU A 273 -46.22 25.88 -6.65
N GLU A 274 -45.90 27.12 -6.25
CA GLU A 274 -45.27 27.38 -4.94
C GLU A 274 -46.22 27.00 -3.79
N ASP A 275 -47.49 27.37 -3.89
CA ASP A 275 -48.52 27.02 -2.89
C ASP A 275 -48.70 25.50 -2.72
N LEU A 276 -48.64 24.74 -3.83
CA LEU A 276 -48.74 23.28 -3.81
C LEU A 276 -47.45 22.62 -3.31
N ARG A 277 -46.30 23.30 -3.40
CA ARG A 277 -45.03 22.77 -2.96
C ARG A 277 -44.88 22.82 -1.44
N GLU A 278 -45.37 23.88 -0.81
CA GLU A 278 -45.23 24.10 0.64
C GLU A 278 -46.23 23.30 1.49
N ASP A 279 -47.36 22.89 0.89
CA ASP A 279 -48.47 22.27 1.59
C ASP A 279 -48.87 20.93 0.96
N GLU A 280 -48.56 19.83 1.65
CA GLU A 280 -48.85 18.47 1.20
C GLU A 280 -50.35 18.22 1.05
N ASP A 281 -51.17 18.78 1.96
CA ASP A 281 -52.62 18.56 1.93
C ASP A 281 -53.21 19.26 0.71
N LYS A 282 -52.73 20.47 0.38
CA LYS A 282 -53.09 21.15 -0.88
C LYS A 282 -52.63 20.38 -2.11
N LEU A 283 -51.39 19.86 -2.13
CA LEU A 283 -50.92 19.03 -3.24
C LEU A 283 -51.78 17.78 -3.43
N LYS A 284 -52.13 17.12 -2.33
CA LYS A 284 -52.98 15.93 -2.35
C LYS A 284 -54.40 16.26 -2.82
N GLU A 285 -55.00 17.33 -2.31
CA GLU A 285 -56.31 17.80 -2.74
C GLU A 285 -56.31 18.18 -4.23
N PHE A 286 -55.27 18.87 -4.69
CA PHE A 286 -55.10 19.23 -6.09
C PHE A 286 -55.01 17.99 -6.99
N LEU A 287 -54.19 16.99 -6.61
CA LEU A 287 -54.06 15.74 -7.35
C LEU A 287 -55.36 14.92 -7.40
N LEU A 288 -56.17 14.97 -6.34
CA LEU A 288 -57.50 14.32 -6.29
C LEU A 288 -58.54 14.99 -7.20
N ASN A 289 -58.37 16.29 -7.46
CA ASN A 289 -59.29 17.12 -8.24
C ASN A 289 -58.79 17.38 -9.68
N LEU A 290 -57.71 16.73 -10.11
CA LEU A 290 -57.23 16.80 -11.50
C LEU A 290 -58.31 16.32 -12.47
N ASN A 291 -58.40 16.97 -13.64
CA ASN A 291 -59.28 16.50 -14.70
C ASN A 291 -58.89 15.07 -15.15
N GLU A 292 -59.86 14.29 -15.61
CA GLU A 292 -59.64 12.88 -15.97
C GLU A 292 -58.59 12.69 -17.07
N GLU A 293 -58.49 13.65 -18.01
CA GLU A 293 -57.53 13.58 -19.12
C GLU A 293 -56.07 13.73 -18.65
N VAL A 294 -55.78 14.69 -17.77
CA VAL A 294 -54.45 14.92 -17.19
C VAL A 294 -54.11 13.79 -16.23
N LEU A 295 -55.07 13.32 -15.44
CA LEU A 295 -54.88 12.20 -14.54
C LEU A 295 -54.54 10.90 -15.29
N GLU A 296 -55.21 10.61 -16.40
CA GLU A 296 -54.87 9.45 -17.25
C GLU A 296 -53.47 9.60 -17.88
N LYS A 297 -53.11 10.79 -18.37
CA LYS A 297 -51.74 11.05 -18.89
C LYS A 297 -50.67 10.82 -17.82
N LEU A 298 -50.91 11.27 -16.58
CA LEU A 298 -49.99 11.04 -15.47
C LEU A 298 -49.96 9.58 -15.00
N LYS A 299 -51.09 8.86 -15.01
CA LYS A 299 -51.14 7.42 -14.71
C LYS A 299 -50.47 6.55 -15.78
N GLN A 300 -50.28 7.08 -16.98
CA GLN A 300 -49.50 6.46 -18.06
C GLN A 300 -48.01 6.85 -18.02
N SER A 301 -47.62 7.73 -17.09
CA SER A 301 -46.24 8.20 -16.89
C SER A 301 -45.52 7.45 -15.75
N LYS A 302 -44.34 7.94 -15.35
CA LYS A 302 -43.58 7.42 -14.20
C LYS A 302 -44.29 7.61 -12.84
N TRP A 303 -45.32 8.46 -12.78
CA TRP A 303 -46.08 8.80 -11.57
C TRP A 303 -47.19 7.81 -11.21
N LYS A 304 -47.43 6.79 -12.04
CA LYS A 304 -48.50 5.80 -11.87
C LYS A 304 -48.59 5.24 -10.44
N ASP A 305 -47.46 4.83 -9.86
CA ASP A 305 -47.42 4.17 -8.55
C ASP A 305 -47.76 5.13 -7.39
N ILE A 306 -47.48 6.42 -7.58
CA ILE A 306 -47.86 7.46 -6.61
C ILE A 306 -49.37 7.75 -6.73
N LEU A 307 -49.90 7.75 -7.96
CA LEU A 307 -51.26 8.17 -8.27
C LEU A 307 -52.33 7.06 -8.21
N SER A 308 -51.95 5.78 -8.18
CA SER A 308 -52.89 4.66 -8.28
C SER A 308 -53.85 4.52 -7.09
N ASP A 309 -53.46 5.00 -5.90
CA ASP A 309 -54.24 4.86 -4.65
C ASP A 309 -54.17 6.12 -3.75
N LEU A 310 -54.34 7.32 -4.32
CA LEU A 310 -54.25 8.60 -3.58
C LEU A 310 -55.19 8.71 -2.35
N LYS A 311 -56.21 7.84 -2.23
CA LYS A 311 -57.24 7.87 -1.19
C LYS A 311 -56.85 7.19 0.13
N ASP A 312 -55.93 6.21 0.11
CA ASP A 312 -55.68 5.31 1.26
C ASP A 312 -54.30 5.46 1.94
N SER A 313 -53.43 6.37 1.47
CA SER A 313 -52.11 6.61 2.08
C SER A 313 -51.78 8.09 2.26
N GLU A 314 -50.82 8.40 3.14
CA GLU A 314 -50.14 9.70 3.16
C GLU A 314 -49.32 9.85 1.87
N LEU A 315 -49.43 11.00 1.21
CA LEU A 315 -48.83 11.25 -0.10
C LEU A 315 -47.30 11.24 0.02
N ARG A 316 -46.76 11.84 1.07
CA ARG A 316 -45.34 11.83 1.41
C ARG A 316 -44.78 10.43 1.60
N GLU A 317 -45.50 9.51 2.24
CA GLU A 317 -45.00 8.13 2.43
C GLU A 317 -44.76 7.44 1.07
N LYS A 318 -45.66 7.66 0.10
CA LYS A 318 -45.49 7.13 -1.27
C LYS A 318 -44.35 7.81 -2.02
N ILE A 319 -44.23 9.13 -1.91
CA ILE A 319 -43.13 9.91 -2.51
C ILE A 319 -41.79 9.45 -1.92
N SER A 320 -41.72 9.27 -0.61
CA SER A 320 -40.55 8.77 0.12
C SER A 320 -40.13 7.38 -0.36
N LYS A 321 -41.08 6.43 -0.43
CA LYS A 321 -40.83 5.09 -0.98
C LYS A 321 -40.34 5.16 -2.42
N LYS A 322 -40.96 5.99 -3.27
CA LYS A 322 -40.55 6.16 -4.66
C LYS A 322 -39.14 6.76 -4.77
N ALA A 323 -38.81 7.76 -3.96
CA ALA A 323 -37.51 8.40 -3.92
C ALA A 323 -36.41 7.40 -3.48
N GLU A 324 -36.68 6.60 -2.43
CA GLU A 324 -35.78 5.54 -2.00
C GLU A 324 -35.62 4.47 -3.09
N GLU A 325 -36.70 4.03 -3.74
CA GLU A 325 -36.66 3.07 -4.85
C GLU A 325 -35.84 3.58 -6.04
N GLU A 326 -36.04 4.84 -6.45
CA GLU A 326 -35.27 5.45 -7.54
C GLU A 326 -33.78 5.56 -7.20
N PHE A 327 -33.45 5.91 -5.96
CA PHE A 327 -32.08 5.92 -5.46
C PHE A 327 -31.44 4.53 -5.48
N ILE A 328 -32.16 3.51 -4.99
CA ILE A 328 -31.69 2.12 -4.99
C ILE A 328 -31.52 1.62 -6.43
N ASN A 329 -32.43 1.96 -7.35
CA ASN A 329 -32.31 1.62 -8.77
C ASN A 329 -31.07 2.26 -9.41
N LEU A 330 -30.77 3.51 -9.08
CA LEU A 330 -29.54 4.16 -9.54
C LEU A 330 -28.29 3.48 -8.98
N LEU A 331 -28.30 3.10 -7.70
CA LEU A 331 -27.21 2.32 -7.09
C LEU A 331 -27.04 0.97 -7.77
N ASN A 332 -28.13 0.24 -8.02
CA ASN A 332 -28.11 -1.02 -8.74
C ASN A 332 -27.52 -0.85 -10.14
N GLN A 333 -27.89 0.21 -10.85
CA GLN A 333 -27.28 0.56 -12.14
C GLN A 333 -25.79 0.85 -12.00
N ALA A 334 -25.38 1.65 -11.01
CA ALA A 334 -23.98 1.98 -10.74
C ALA A 334 -23.12 0.76 -10.37
N PHE A 335 -23.73 -0.35 -9.95
CA PHE A 335 -23.07 -1.61 -9.59
C PHE A 335 -23.25 -2.71 -10.64
N ASN A 336 -24.07 -2.47 -11.67
CA ASN A 336 -24.33 -3.41 -12.74
C ASN A 336 -23.09 -3.60 -13.64
N LYS A 337 -22.66 -4.85 -13.84
CA LYS A 337 -21.44 -5.18 -14.61
C LYS A 337 -21.50 -4.73 -16.07
N GLU A 338 -22.66 -4.84 -16.72
CA GLU A 338 -22.84 -4.43 -18.13
C GLU A 338 -22.88 -2.91 -18.26
N PHE A 339 -23.58 -2.21 -17.38
CA PHE A 339 -23.54 -0.74 -17.37
C PHE A 339 -22.12 -0.20 -17.11
N LEU A 340 -21.39 -0.83 -16.18
CA LEU A 340 -19.99 -0.52 -15.97
C LEU A 340 -19.14 -0.77 -17.22
N LYS A 341 -19.43 -1.83 -17.99
CA LYS A 341 -18.79 -2.09 -19.28
C LYS A 341 -19.03 -0.95 -20.27
N GLU A 342 -20.26 -0.46 -20.38
CA GLU A 342 -20.61 0.70 -21.21
C GLU A 342 -19.87 1.96 -20.77
N LEU A 343 -19.87 2.28 -19.47
CA LEU A 343 -19.14 3.43 -18.92
C LEU A 343 -17.64 3.37 -19.21
N ARG A 344 -17.04 2.17 -19.20
CA ARG A 344 -15.61 1.98 -19.55
C ARG A 344 -15.34 2.27 -21.01
N LYS A 345 -16.20 1.81 -21.93
CA LYS A 345 -16.06 2.11 -23.37
C LYS A 345 -16.14 3.61 -23.61
N GLU A 346 -17.09 4.26 -22.94
CA GLU A 346 -17.25 5.70 -23.06
C GLU A 346 -16.06 6.47 -22.48
N TRP A 347 -15.57 6.06 -21.31
CA TRP A 347 -14.36 6.65 -20.73
C TRP A 347 -13.16 6.55 -21.68
N LYS A 348 -12.94 5.40 -22.32
CA LYS A 348 -11.86 5.21 -23.31
C LYS A 348 -11.94 6.22 -24.45
N ASN A 349 -13.16 6.54 -24.90
CA ASN A 349 -13.35 7.52 -25.97
C ASN A 349 -13.10 8.94 -25.47
N MET A 350 -13.60 9.27 -24.29
CA MET A 350 -13.39 10.58 -23.67
C MET A 350 -11.90 10.85 -23.40
N THR A 351 -11.12 9.88 -22.91
CA THR A 351 -9.68 10.07 -22.68
C THR A 351 -8.93 10.41 -23.96
N LYS A 352 -9.30 9.81 -25.10
CA LYS A 352 -8.73 10.16 -26.41
C LYS A 352 -9.03 11.61 -26.79
N GLU A 353 -10.25 12.09 -26.54
CA GLU A 353 -10.64 13.48 -26.79
C GLU A 353 -9.93 14.47 -25.84
N PHE A 354 -9.72 14.11 -24.57
CA PHE A 354 -8.94 14.93 -23.65
C PHE A 354 -7.49 15.09 -24.09
N ILE A 355 -6.87 14.01 -24.59
CA ILE A 355 -5.50 14.07 -25.13
C ILE A 355 -5.43 14.90 -26.42
N LYS A 356 -6.49 14.91 -27.24
CA LYS A 356 -6.63 15.81 -28.41
C LYS A 356 -6.77 17.27 -28.05
N GLY A 357 -7.00 17.60 -26.77
CA GLY A 357 -7.19 18.97 -26.31
C GLY A 357 -8.59 19.49 -26.62
N SER A 358 -9.60 18.62 -26.70
CA SER A 358 -10.99 19.03 -26.96
C SER A 358 -11.60 19.88 -25.83
N TYR A 359 -11.03 19.84 -24.62
CA TYR A 359 -11.50 20.58 -23.43
C TYR A 359 -10.34 21.17 -22.60
N PRO A 360 -9.51 22.06 -23.18
CA PRO A 360 -8.26 22.49 -22.57
C PRO A 360 -8.48 23.28 -21.27
N ASP A 361 -9.64 23.91 -21.11
CA ASP A 361 -10.00 24.68 -19.91
C ASP A 361 -10.37 23.80 -18.71
N LEU A 362 -10.64 22.50 -18.91
CA LEU A 362 -11.06 21.57 -17.87
C LEU A 362 -10.01 20.50 -17.62
N ILE A 363 -9.57 19.82 -18.67
CA ILE A 363 -8.62 18.72 -18.58
C ILE A 363 -7.53 18.89 -19.65
N SER A 364 -6.28 18.82 -19.21
CA SER A 364 -5.12 18.72 -20.11
C SER A 364 -4.64 17.27 -20.16
N GLY A 365 -4.56 16.71 -21.37
CA GLY A 365 -4.06 15.36 -21.61
C GLY A 365 -2.69 15.37 -22.28
N VAL A 366 -1.78 14.52 -21.80
CA VAL A 366 -0.45 14.31 -22.41
C VAL A 366 -0.27 12.83 -22.72
N PHE A 367 0.25 12.53 -23.91
CA PHE A 367 0.54 11.18 -24.37
C PHE A 367 2.04 10.97 -24.56
N LEU A 368 2.57 9.92 -23.93
CA LEU A 368 3.92 9.40 -24.16
C LEU A 368 3.81 8.20 -25.08
N GLU A 369 4.42 8.25 -26.25
CA GLU A 369 4.42 7.15 -27.21
C GLU A 369 5.76 6.39 -27.22
N ARG A 370 5.72 5.12 -27.62
CA ARG A 370 6.91 4.31 -27.92
C ARG A 370 7.72 4.99 -29.02
N SER A 371 9.00 5.21 -28.78
CA SER A 371 9.92 5.87 -29.73
C SER A 371 10.26 5.02 -30.96
N GLY A 372 9.96 3.71 -30.91
CA GLY A 372 10.23 2.72 -31.96
C GLY A 372 11.57 1.98 -31.80
N THR A 373 12.43 2.40 -30.87
CA THR A 373 13.73 1.74 -30.60
C THR A 373 13.65 0.88 -29.35
N GLU A 374 13.89 -0.42 -29.50
CA GLU A 374 14.25 -1.29 -28.38
C GLU A 374 15.63 -0.86 -27.88
N LYS A 375 15.74 -0.57 -26.58
CA LYS A 375 16.98 -0.06 -25.99
C LYS A 375 17.84 -1.18 -25.44
N ALA A 376 17.23 -2.03 -24.65
CA ALA A 376 17.88 -3.10 -23.96
C ALA A 376 16.84 -4.16 -23.59
N LYS A 377 17.30 -5.31 -23.15
CA LYS A 377 16.44 -6.38 -22.69
C LYS A 377 17.06 -7.08 -21.49
N ILE A 378 16.21 -7.58 -20.61
CA ILE A 378 16.61 -8.32 -19.43
C ILE A 378 15.80 -9.60 -19.34
N SER A 379 16.46 -10.74 -19.18
CA SER A 379 15.79 -12.03 -19.02
C SER A 379 14.91 -12.03 -17.78
N TYR A 380 13.91 -12.93 -17.71
CA TYR A 380 13.25 -13.24 -16.44
C TYR A 380 14.20 -13.96 -15.46
N GLY A 381 15.21 -14.66 -15.98
CA GLY A 381 16.26 -15.29 -15.20
C GLY A 381 15.83 -16.47 -14.33
N THR A 382 16.72 -16.84 -13.42
CA THR A 382 16.71 -18.12 -12.70
C THR A 382 16.93 -17.88 -11.21
N PHE A 383 16.05 -18.43 -10.38
CA PHE A 383 16.25 -18.42 -8.94
C PHE A 383 17.24 -19.50 -8.56
N SER A 384 18.10 -19.15 -7.61
CA SER A 384 19.07 -20.05 -6.98
C SER A 384 18.79 -20.08 -5.49
N VAL A 385 18.56 -21.25 -4.93
CA VAL A 385 18.26 -21.45 -3.50
C VAL A 385 19.13 -22.56 -2.93
N PRO A 386 19.39 -22.60 -1.61
CA PRO A 386 20.11 -23.71 -0.99
C PRO A 386 19.49 -25.07 -1.37
N ASN A 387 20.30 -25.99 -1.89
CA ASN A 387 19.88 -27.35 -2.26
C ASN A 387 19.71 -28.22 -1.00
N LYS A 388 18.72 -27.88 -0.19
CA LYS A 388 18.40 -28.55 1.07
C LYS A 388 16.89 -28.60 1.23
N ASP A 389 16.41 -29.73 1.75
CA ASP A 389 15.00 -29.89 2.10
C ASP A 389 14.57 -28.85 3.15
N ILE A 390 13.33 -28.39 3.01
CA ILE A 390 12.73 -27.35 3.84
C ILE A 390 11.84 -28.00 4.89
N ASP A 391 12.07 -27.66 6.15
CA ASP A 391 11.23 -28.06 7.27
C ASP A 391 10.13 -27.01 7.50
N LEU A 392 8.90 -27.38 7.19
CA LEU A 392 7.74 -26.50 7.23
C LEU A 392 6.95 -26.67 8.53
N PHE A 393 6.76 -25.55 9.23
CA PHE A 393 5.88 -25.43 10.40
C PHE A 393 4.58 -24.75 9.97
N ILE A 394 3.44 -25.41 10.19
CA ILE A 394 2.13 -24.87 9.80
C ILE A 394 1.42 -24.32 11.03
N PHE A 395 1.01 -23.07 10.98
CA PHE A 395 0.10 -22.48 11.97
C PHE A 395 -1.23 -22.17 11.32
N TYR A 396 -2.31 -22.56 11.96
CA TYR A 396 -3.65 -22.47 11.38
C TYR A 396 -4.65 -21.84 12.34
N GLU A 397 -5.62 -21.12 11.81
CA GLU A 397 -6.78 -20.71 12.58
C GLU A 397 -7.74 -21.89 12.80
N ASN A 398 -8.40 -21.91 13.96
CA ASN A 398 -9.19 -23.07 14.41
C ASN A 398 -10.25 -23.55 13.40
N GLU A 399 -10.77 -22.67 12.55
CA GLU A 399 -11.71 -23.03 11.49
C GLU A 399 -11.14 -24.04 10.47
N PHE A 400 -9.81 -24.05 10.26
CA PHE A 400 -9.14 -24.96 9.34
C PHE A 400 -8.72 -26.28 9.99
N ALA A 401 -8.93 -26.47 11.30
CA ALA A 401 -8.49 -27.66 12.03
C ALA A 401 -8.99 -28.96 11.38
N ASN A 402 -10.26 -28.98 10.94
CA ASN A 402 -10.87 -30.16 10.31
C ASN A 402 -10.32 -30.44 8.90
N GLY A 403 -9.89 -29.40 8.16
CA GLY A 403 -9.35 -29.51 6.80
C GLY A 403 -7.85 -29.77 6.75
N LEU A 404 -7.14 -29.62 7.87
CA LEU A 404 -5.67 -29.57 7.92
C LEU A 404 -5.00 -30.83 7.37
N LYS A 405 -5.45 -32.03 7.75
CA LYS A 405 -4.87 -33.29 7.23
C LYS A 405 -4.99 -33.39 5.71
N ASN A 406 -6.11 -32.93 5.14
CA ASN A 406 -6.31 -32.91 3.70
C ASN A 406 -5.42 -31.86 3.03
N PHE A 407 -5.31 -30.67 3.64
CA PHE A 407 -4.39 -29.62 3.19
C PHE A 407 -2.93 -30.12 3.15
N GLU A 408 -2.45 -30.75 4.22
CA GLU A 408 -1.10 -31.31 4.30
C GLU A 408 -0.84 -32.37 3.22
N LYS A 409 -1.80 -33.29 3.04
CA LYS A 409 -1.74 -34.31 1.98
C LYS A 409 -1.64 -33.65 0.60
N ASN A 410 -2.47 -32.65 0.34
CA ASN A 410 -2.51 -31.97 -0.95
C ASN A 410 -1.27 -31.07 -1.17
N LEU A 411 -0.69 -30.49 -0.13
CA LEU A 411 0.59 -29.79 -0.22
C LEU A 411 1.73 -30.76 -0.56
N LYS A 412 1.74 -31.96 0.05
CA LYS A 412 2.70 -33.03 -0.30
C LYS A 412 2.50 -33.51 -1.74
N ASN A 413 1.26 -33.69 -2.18
CA ASN A 413 0.95 -34.04 -3.57
C ASN A 413 1.45 -32.95 -4.53
N ALA A 414 1.24 -31.66 -4.20
CA ALA A 414 1.76 -30.55 -4.99
C ALA A 414 3.29 -30.56 -5.06
N ASN A 415 3.96 -30.87 -3.95
CA ASN A 415 5.41 -31.01 -3.91
C ASN A 415 5.92 -32.15 -4.81
N THR A 416 5.18 -33.27 -4.89
CA THR A 416 5.49 -34.39 -5.79
C THR A 416 5.20 -34.04 -7.25
N ASP A 417 4.02 -33.50 -7.54
CA ASP A 417 3.55 -33.19 -8.89
C ASP A 417 4.35 -32.04 -9.53
N PHE A 418 4.79 -31.06 -8.73
CA PHE A 418 5.34 -29.79 -9.20
C PHE A 418 6.75 -29.48 -8.69
N GLY A 419 7.36 -30.35 -7.87
CA GLY A 419 8.70 -30.14 -7.31
C GLY A 419 9.80 -29.92 -8.34
N ARG A 420 9.63 -30.44 -9.56
CA ARG A 420 10.56 -30.18 -10.68
C ARG A 420 10.71 -28.68 -11.01
N TYR A 421 9.68 -27.88 -10.76
CA TYR A 421 9.69 -26.43 -11.00
C TYR A 421 10.34 -25.62 -9.86
N THR A 422 10.70 -26.29 -8.76
CA THR A 422 11.31 -25.70 -7.56
C THR A 422 12.66 -26.36 -7.24
N GLY A 423 13.30 -26.95 -8.26
CA GLY A 423 14.62 -27.60 -8.12
C GLY A 423 14.57 -28.93 -7.36
N ASN A 424 13.42 -29.59 -7.31
CA ASN A 424 13.16 -30.85 -6.58
C ASN A 424 13.44 -30.82 -5.08
N ILE A 425 13.48 -29.62 -4.48
CA ILE A 425 13.62 -29.45 -3.04
C ILE A 425 12.37 -29.98 -2.35
N LYS A 426 12.53 -30.85 -1.35
CA LYS A 426 11.39 -31.42 -0.62
C LYS A 426 10.93 -30.49 0.48
N ILE A 427 9.61 -30.45 0.68
CA ILE A 427 8.98 -29.79 1.83
C ILE A 427 8.55 -30.87 2.82
N ASN A 428 9.18 -30.87 3.99
CA ASN A 428 8.86 -31.77 5.10
C ASN A 428 8.01 -31.02 6.12
N ILE A 429 6.79 -31.48 6.36
CA ILE A 429 5.92 -30.87 7.37
C ILE A 429 6.33 -31.40 8.74
N GLU A 430 6.98 -30.56 9.53
CA GLU A 430 7.52 -30.93 10.85
C GLU A 430 6.43 -30.94 11.92
N LYS A 431 5.70 -29.83 12.04
CA LYS A 431 4.63 -29.66 13.03
C LYS A 431 3.55 -28.75 12.49
N ASN A 432 2.32 -29.02 12.91
CA ASN A 432 1.21 -28.10 12.79
C ASN A 432 0.68 -27.69 14.18
N MET A 433 0.23 -26.45 14.33
CA MET A 433 -0.28 -25.90 15.59
C MET A 433 -1.34 -24.82 15.35
N PRO A 434 -2.27 -24.59 16.29
CA PRO A 434 -3.11 -23.40 16.27
C PRO A 434 -2.26 -22.12 16.28
N ILE A 435 -2.67 -21.12 15.50
CA ILE A 435 -1.94 -19.87 15.33
C ILE A 435 -1.83 -19.06 16.63
N GLU A 436 -2.70 -19.30 17.60
CA GLU A 436 -2.68 -18.68 18.93
C GLU A 436 -1.41 -19.03 19.71
N ARG A 437 -0.72 -20.12 19.35
CA ARG A 437 0.61 -20.46 19.89
C ARG A 437 1.72 -19.52 19.40
N LEU A 438 1.43 -18.72 18.37
CA LEU A 438 2.34 -17.78 17.75
C LEU A 438 1.88 -16.33 17.94
N ILE A 439 0.57 -16.10 17.88
CA ILE A 439 -0.08 -14.79 18.03
C ILE A 439 -1.15 -14.93 19.12
N PRO A 440 -0.85 -14.60 20.39
CA PRO A 440 -1.87 -14.64 21.43
C PRO A 440 -2.98 -13.62 21.14
N PHE A 441 -4.18 -13.87 21.65
CA PHE A 441 -5.34 -12.98 21.51
C PHE A 441 -5.77 -12.68 20.07
N LEU A 442 -5.40 -13.49 19.07
CA LEU A 442 -5.72 -13.23 17.66
C LEU A 442 -7.23 -12.98 17.43
N GLU A 443 -8.10 -13.77 18.05
CA GLU A 443 -9.56 -13.61 17.95
C GLU A 443 -10.07 -12.30 18.55
N ASP A 444 -9.38 -11.74 19.54
CA ASP A 444 -9.68 -10.40 20.05
C ASP A 444 -9.20 -9.35 19.05
N LEU A 445 -8.00 -9.50 18.49
CA LEU A 445 -7.45 -8.57 17.50
C LEU A 445 -8.36 -8.43 16.27
N LYS A 446 -8.98 -9.52 15.81
CA LYS A 446 -9.93 -9.53 14.69
C LYS A 446 -11.19 -8.70 14.95
N LYS A 447 -11.58 -8.52 16.22
CA LYS A 447 -12.80 -7.79 16.63
C LYS A 447 -12.56 -6.30 16.90
N MET A 448 -11.31 -5.85 16.90
CA MET A 448 -10.95 -4.45 17.20
C MET A 448 -11.36 -3.48 16.09
N ASP A 449 -11.76 -2.27 16.47
CA ASP A 449 -12.06 -1.18 15.54
C ASP A 449 -10.81 -0.33 15.25
N PHE A 450 -10.16 -0.59 14.12
CA PHE A 450 -8.98 0.15 13.65
C PHE A 450 -9.32 1.46 12.92
N SER A 451 -10.60 1.84 12.81
CA SER A 451 -10.99 3.10 12.17
C SER A 451 -10.68 4.33 13.04
N LYS A 452 -10.57 4.11 14.36
CA LYS A 452 -10.26 5.09 15.40
C LYS A 452 -8.96 4.70 16.12
N PRO A 453 -8.34 5.61 16.90
CA PRO A 453 -7.25 5.22 17.79
C PRO A 453 -7.70 4.09 18.73
N LEU A 454 -6.88 3.04 18.84
CA LEU A 454 -7.17 1.91 19.72
C LEU A 454 -7.14 2.35 21.17
N LYS A 455 -8.19 1.97 21.91
CA LYS A 455 -8.29 2.21 23.35
C LYS A 455 -7.30 1.34 24.10
N LYS A 456 -7.07 1.69 25.37
CA LYS A 456 -6.06 1.11 26.25
C LYS A 456 -5.99 -0.43 26.23
N GLU A 457 -7.10 -1.12 26.45
CA GLU A 457 -7.10 -2.59 26.54
C GLU A 457 -6.75 -3.25 25.19
N ASP A 458 -7.29 -2.72 24.10
CA ASP A 458 -7.00 -3.20 22.75
C ASP A 458 -5.54 -2.94 22.35
N ALA A 459 -5.02 -1.77 22.70
CA ALA A 459 -3.62 -1.41 22.51
C ALA A 459 -2.68 -2.34 23.30
N GLU A 460 -2.98 -2.61 24.58
CA GLU A 460 -2.21 -3.52 25.44
C GLU A 460 -2.14 -4.93 24.82
N LYS A 461 -3.27 -5.48 24.36
CA LYS A 461 -3.33 -6.79 23.69
C LYS A 461 -2.52 -6.81 22.39
N LEU A 462 -2.72 -5.84 21.50
CA LEU A 462 -2.03 -5.79 20.21
C LEU A 462 -0.51 -5.68 20.38
N LEU A 463 -0.05 -4.81 21.29
CA LEU A 463 1.38 -4.65 21.59
C LEU A 463 1.97 -5.95 22.15
N PHE A 464 1.28 -6.61 23.07
CA PHE A 464 1.74 -7.87 23.62
C PHE A 464 1.80 -8.98 22.56
N SER A 465 0.81 -9.09 21.68
CA SER A 465 0.80 -10.07 20.60
C SER A 465 1.94 -9.85 19.61
N LEU A 466 2.27 -8.60 19.28
CA LEU A 466 3.43 -8.27 18.43
C LEU A 466 4.76 -8.59 19.14
N LEU A 467 4.90 -8.24 20.42
CA LEU A 467 6.07 -8.59 21.25
C LEU A 467 6.27 -10.10 21.29
N TYR A 468 5.20 -10.84 21.62
CA TYR A 468 5.21 -12.30 21.68
C TYR A 468 5.65 -12.88 20.34
N PHE A 469 5.01 -12.46 19.25
CA PHE A 469 5.34 -12.91 17.90
C PHE A 469 6.81 -12.65 17.54
N ALA A 470 7.33 -11.45 17.80
CA ALA A 470 8.71 -11.08 17.53
C ALA A 470 9.72 -11.92 18.31
N VAL A 471 9.46 -12.21 19.60
CA VAL A 471 10.30 -13.12 20.38
C VAL A 471 10.29 -14.53 19.80
N ARG A 472 9.13 -15.02 19.33
CA ARG A 472 9.02 -16.33 18.68
C ARG A 472 9.77 -16.39 17.35
N MET A 473 9.69 -15.35 16.52
CA MET A 473 10.44 -15.24 15.27
C MET A 473 11.95 -15.24 15.51
N LYS A 474 12.42 -14.48 16.52
CA LYS A 474 13.84 -14.50 16.90
C LYS A 474 14.31 -15.89 17.32
N ASN A 475 13.55 -16.57 18.19
CA ASN A 475 13.88 -17.94 18.60
C ASN A 475 13.89 -18.93 17.42
N PHE A 476 13.03 -18.71 16.42
CA PHE A 476 13.01 -19.53 15.21
C PHE A 476 14.29 -19.36 14.37
N VAL A 477 14.78 -18.13 14.19
CA VAL A 477 16.07 -17.86 13.52
C VAL A 477 17.22 -18.60 14.20
N GLU A 478 17.26 -18.59 15.54
CA GLU A 478 18.30 -19.32 16.28
C GLU A 478 18.17 -20.84 16.13
N ASN A 479 16.95 -21.37 15.99
CA ASN A 479 16.75 -22.78 15.71
C ASN A 479 17.29 -23.17 14.33
N ILE A 480 17.02 -22.36 13.29
CA ILE A 480 17.61 -22.54 11.96
C ILE A 480 19.14 -22.57 12.05
N ARG A 481 19.72 -21.67 12.85
CA ARG A 481 21.17 -21.60 13.06
C ARG A 481 21.74 -22.86 13.70
N LYS A 482 21.11 -23.34 14.77
CA LYS A 482 21.55 -24.56 15.47
C LYS A 482 21.48 -25.79 14.57
N ASN A 483 20.39 -25.92 13.82
CA ASN A 483 20.14 -27.10 12.99
C ASN A 483 20.82 -27.04 11.61
N LYS A 484 21.26 -25.85 11.16
CA LYS A 484 21.84 -25.60 9.83
C LYS A 484 21.01 -26.16 8.67
N LYS A 485 19.68 -26.14 8.82
CA LYS A 485 18.69 -26.66 7.88
C LYS A 485 17.64 -25.58 7.58
N PRO A 486 17.21 -25.41 6.32
CA PRO A 486 16.15 -24.46 6.00
C PRO A 486 14.87 -24.84 6.73
N GLN A 487 14.31 -23.90 7.49
CA GLN A 487 13.02 -24.07 8.15
C GLN A 487 12.12 -22.91 7.76
N ALA A 488 10.84 -23.16 7.52
CA ALA A 488 9.87 -22.16 7.09
C ALA A 488 8.54 -22.26 7.83
N ILE A 489 7.76 -21.19 7.80
CA ILE A 489 6.47 -21.09 8.48
C ILE A 489 5.36 -20.81 7.47
N LEU A 490 4.27 -21.57 7.53
CA LEU A 490 3.06 -21.34 6.76
C LEU A 490 1.91 -20.95 7.69
N LEU A 491 1.32 -19.79 7.49
CA LEU A 491 0.19 -19.26 8.27
C LEU A 491 -1.10 -19.40 7.46
N LEU A 492 -2.05 -20.19 7.93
CA LEU A 492 -3.37 -20.39 7.30
C LEU A 492 -4.41 -19.49 7.97
N LEU A 493 -4.81 -18.40 7.30
CA LEU A 493 -5.71 -17.37 7.85
C LEU A 493 -7.08 -17.39 7.18
N SER A 494 -8.13 -17.08 7.95
CA SER A 494 -9.50 -16.99 7.43
C SER A 494 -9.75 -15.77 6.56
N ALA A 495 -8.84 -14.79 6.60
CA ALA A 495 -8.95 -13.55 5.86
C ALA A 495 -9.16 -13.79 4.36
N ASP A 496 -10.11 -13.10 3.75
CA ASP A 496 -10.25 -12.97 2.29
C ASP A 496 -10.09 -11.49 1.91
N VAL A 497 -8.89 -11.12 1.49
CA VAL A 497 -8.54 -9.73 1.08
C VAL A 497 -9.34 -9.23 -0.12
N ARG A 498 -10.12 -10.09 -0.79
CA ARG A 498 -11.00 -9.72 -1.91
C ARG A 498 -12.37 -9.22 -1.42
N LYS A 499 -12.71 -9.45 -0.15
CA LYS A 499 -13.96 -9.02 0.48
C LYS A 499 -13.69 -7.92 1.50
N ASP A 500 -14.46 -6.85 1.43
CA ASP A 500 -14.33 -5.73 2.37
C ASP A 500 -14.64 -6.21 3.81
N GLY A 501 -13.80 -5.80 4.77
CA GLY A 501 -13.97 -6.19 6.18
C GLY A 501 -13.43 -7.56 6.56
N GLU A 502 -13.09 -8.43 5.60
CA GLU A 502 -12.47 -9.75 5.87
C GLU A 502 -10.92 -9.69 5.86
N SER A 503 -10.31 -8.54 5.57
CA SER A 503 -8.85 -8.34 5.74
C SER A 503 -8.50 -7.96 7.18
N TYR A 504 -7.38 -8.47 7.71
CA TYR A 504 -6.91 -8.09 9.05
C TYR A 504 -6.12 -6.78 9.01
N PRO A 505 -6.65 -5.66 9.57
CA PRO A 505 -6.02 -4.34 9.44
C PRO A 505 -4.66 -4.24 10.15
N PHE A 506 -4.42 -5.12 11.12
CA PHE A 506 -3.19 -5.18 11.91
C PHE A 506 -2.12 -6.12 11.31
N TRP A 507 -2.41 -6.85 10.23
CA TRP A 507 -1.50 -7.92 9.77
C TRP A 507 -0.17 -7.41 9.24
N ASP A 508 -0.15 -6.20 8.69
CA ASP A 508 1.07 -5.57 8.17
C ASP A 508 2.16 -5.42 9.23
N TYR A 509 1.76 -5.25 10.50
CA TYR A 509 2.69 -5.13 11.63
C TYR A 509 3.34 -6.48 11.96
N PHE A 510 2.57 -7.58 11.91
CA PHE A 510 3.13 -8.93 12.05
C PHE A 510 4.04 -9.28 10.87
N ARG A 511 3.68 -8.85 9.67
CA ARG A 511 4.53 -8.98 8.48
C ARG A 511 5.87 -8.27 8.63
N ALA A 512 5.85 -7.03 9.09
CA ALA A 512 7.08 -6.28 9.33
C ALA A 512 8.03 -7.01 10.30
N VAL A 513 7.50 -7.72 11.31
CA VAL A 513 8.31 -8.50 12.26
C VAL A 513 9.06 -9.65 11.58
N TYR A 514 8.37 -10.51 10.82
CA TYR A 514 9.05 -11.65 10.19
C TYR A 514 9.93 -11.22 9.00
N ASP A 515 9.54 -10.15 8.28
CA ASP A 515 10.37 -9.54 7.25
C ASP A 515 11.67 -9.01 7.87
N PHE A 516 11.62 -8.34 9.02
CA PHE A 516 12.83 -7.84 9.72
C PHE A 516 13.81 -8.97 10.08
N PHE A 517 13.33 -10.01 10.76
CA PHE A 517 14.17 -11.15 11.16
C PHE A 517 14.56 -12.06 9.98
N SER A 518 14.10 -11.75 8.76
CA SER A 518 14.34 -12.54 7.55
C SER A 518 13.90 -14.00 7.75
N VAL A 519 12.77 -14.18 8.45
CA VAL A 519 12.17 -15.50 8.67
C VAL A 519 11.34 -15.85 7.43
N PRO A 520 11.54 -17.03 6.85
CA PRO A 520 10.75 -17.51 5.71
C PRO A 520 9.32 -17.86 6.14
N VAL A 521 8.47 -16.84 6.26
CA VAL A 521 7.05 -16.96 6.60
C VAL A 521 6.22 -16.68 5.35
N GLN A 522 5.23 -17.53 5.06
CA GLN A 522 4.21 -17.24 4.08
C GLN A 522 2.81 -17.30 4.70
N THR A 523 1.97 -16.34 4.34
CA THR A 523 0.55 -16.32 4.71
C THR A 523 -0.30 -16.81 3.54
N LEU A 524 -1.21 -17.76 3.79
CA LEU A 524 -2.25 -18.17 2.87
C LEU A 524 -3.59 -17.64 3.36
N ASN A 525 -4.31 -16.99 2.45
CA ASN A 525 -5.68 -16.54 2.68
C ASN A 525 -6.67 -17.67 2.41
N ARG A 526 -7.89 -17.53 2.90
CA ARG A 526 -8.95 -18.54 2.74
C ARG A 526 -9.12 -19.06 1.30
N PRO A 527 -9.13 -18.22 0.25
CA PRO A 527 -9.26 -18.71 -1.13
C PRO A 527 -8.11 -19.63 -1.57
N THR A 528 -6.88 -19.30 -1.18
CA THR A 528 -5.71 -20.12 -1.49
C THR A 528 -5.73 -21.44 -0.73
N ILE A 529 -6.18 -21.42 0.52
CA ILE A 529 -6.35 -22.63 1.35
C ILE A 529 -7.40 -23.54 0.72
N GLU A 530 -8.56 -22.99 0.32
CA GLU A 530 -9.63 -23.72 -0.34
C GLU A 530 -9.19 -24.32 -1.67
N ALA A 531 -8.36 -23.62 -2.45
CA ALA A 531 -7.76 -24.18 -3.66
C ALA A 531 -6.94 -25.45 -3.34
N PHE A 532 -6.09 -25.41 -2.32
CA PHE A 532 -5.32 -26.58 -1.88
C PHE A 532 -6.21 -27.71 -1.37
N LEU A 533 -7.30 -27.40 -0.67
CA LEU A 533 -8.26 -28.41 -0.19
C LEU A 533 -8.98 -29.12 -1.35
N LYS A 534 -9.31 -28.39 -2.43
CA LYS A 534 -9.95 -28.94 -3.64
C LYS A 534 -8.98 -29.67 -4.57
N TYR A 535 -7.71 -29.26 -4.59
CA TYR A 535 -6.62 -29.80 -5.42
C TYR A 535 -6.90 -29.82 -6.93
N ASN A 536 -7.23 -28.66 -7.51
CA ASN A 536 -7.23 -28.50 -8.96
C ASN A 536 -5.78 -28.34 -9.48
N LYS A 537 -5.26 -29.35 -10.20
CA LYS A 537 -3.85 -29.38 -10.63
C LYS A 537 -3.36 -28.11 -11.35
N LYS A 538 -4.17 -27.55 -12.26
CA LYS A 538 -3.76 -26.35 -13.01
C LYS A 538 -3.63 -25.13 -12.10
N GLU A 539 -4.61 -24.92 -11.22
CA GLU A 539 -4.63 -23.82 -10.27
C GLU A 539 -3.53 -23.94 -9.22
N ILE A 540 -3.33 -25.14 -8.67
CA ILE A 540 -2.33 -25.43 -7.65
C ILE A 540 -0.90 -25.29 -8.14
N GLN A 541 -0.61 -25.63 -9.40
CA GLN A 541 0.75 -25.49 -9.95
C GLN A 541 1.28 -24.06 -9.76
N TYR A 542 0.47 -23.05 -10.11
CA TYR A 542 0.85 -21.63 -9.99
C TYR A 542 0.95 -21.18 -8.54
N ILE A 543 -0.01 -21.59 -7.71
CA ILE A 543 -0.03 -21.25 -6.29
C ILE A 543 1.19 -21.84 -5.58
N TYR A 544 1.50 -23.12 -5.84
CA TYR A 544 2.60 -23.83 -5.21
C TYR A 544 3.96 -23.21 -5.56
N LYS A 545 4.20 -22.87 -6.83
CA LYS A 545 5.46 -22.22 -7.25
C LYS A 545 5.66 -20.87 -6.56
N ASN A 546 4.63 -20.03 -6.54
CA ASN A 546 4.68 -18.73 -5.86
C ASN A 546 4.88 -18.87 -4.34
N LEU A 547 4.18 -19.83 -3.72
CA LEU A 547 4.34 -20.18 -2.31
C LEU A 547 5.81 -20.56 -2.02
N PHE A 548 6.39 -21.45 -2.81
CA PHE A 548 7.78 -21.89 -2.63
C PHE A 548 8.77 -20.73 -2.72
N ILE A 549 8.64 -19.88 -3.74
CA ILE A 549 9.53 -18.73 -3.95
C ILE A 549 9.43 -17.72 -2.81
N SER A 550 8.23 -17.51 -2.29
CA SER A 550 8.01 -16.62 -1.15
C SER A 550 8.61 -17.20 0.14
N LEU A 551 8.44 -18.50 0.38
CA LEU A 551 9.12 -19.19 1.48
C LEU A 551 10.64 -19.10 1.37
N MET A 552 11.20 -18.97 0.17
CA MET A 552 12.66 -18.83 -0.02
C MET A 552 13.12 -17.38 -0.21
N LYS A 553 12.26 -16.37 0.02
CA LYS A 553 12.52 -14.97 -0.37
C LYS A 553 13.89 -14.42 0.06
N ASP A 554 14.27 -14.63 1.31
CA ASP A 554 15.51 -14.08 1.87
C ASP A 554 16.69 -15.06 1.78
N LEU A 555 16.44 -16.28 1.31
CA LEU A 555 17.44 -17.33 1.08
C LEU A 555 17.82 -17.49 -0.40
N LYS A 556 17.01 -16.94 -1.31
CA LYS A 556 17.23 -17.05 -2.74
C LYS A 556 18.20 -15.99 -3.25
N MET A 557 18.80 -16.29 -4.38
CA MET A 557 19.46 -15.33 -5.25
C MET A 557 18.74 -15.37 -6.60
N LEU A 558 18.77 -14.24 -7.31
CA LEU A 558 18.27 -14.17 -8.67
C LEU A 558 19.43 -13.95 -9.62
N ASN A 559 19.55 -14.81 -10.62
CA ASN A 559 20.50 -14.65 -11.72
C ASN A 559 19.74 -14.22 -12.97
N LEU A 560 20.19 -13.15 -13.61
CA LEU A 560 19.60 -12.56 -14.81
C LEU A 560 20.67 -12.43 -15.88
N GLU A 561 20.24 -12.53 -17.13
CA GLU A 561 20.98 -12.09 -18.30
C GLU A 561 20.39 -10.78 -18.81
N TYR A 562 21.24 -9.90 -19.35
CA TYR A 562 20.87 -8.61 -19.91
C TYR A 562 21.71 -8.29 -21.16
N GLU A 563 21.12 -7.55 -22.09
CA GLU A 563 21.75 -7.11 -23.33
C GLU A 563 21.32 -5.67 -23.67
N GLY A 564 22.15 -4.95 -24.41
CA GLY A 564 21.87 -3.57 -24.87
C GLY A 564 22.13 -2.47 -23.84
N PHE A 565 22.70 -2.81 -22.68
CA PHE A 565 23.15 -1.85 -21.67
C PHE A 565 24.63 -1.49 -21.93
N GLU A 566 24.94 -0.21 -22.00
CA GLU A 566 26.30 0.30 -22.08
C GLU A 566 26.95 0.21 -20.69
N LEU A 567 27.65 -0.87 -20.38
CA LEU A 567 28.37 -1.06 -19.11
C LEU A 567 29.87 -1.31 -19.38
N SER A 568 30.73 -1.02 -18.41
CA SER A 568 32.15 -1.38 -18.50
C SER A 568 32.34 -2.89 -18.56
N GLU A 569 33.43 -3.34 -19.20
CA GLU A 569 33.79 -4.77 -19.25
C GLU A 569 34.23 -5.34 -17.89
N GLU A 570 34.55 -4.46 -16.94
CA GLU A 570 34.93 -4.82 -15.58
C GLU A 570 33.74 -5.31 -14.74
N ASP A 571 34.01 -6.26 -13.85
CA ASP A 571 33.05 -6.75 -12.87
C ASP A 571 32.70 -5.62 -11.89
N ILE A 572 31.43 -5.22 -11.82
CA ILE A 572 30.94 -4.17 -10.90
C ILE A 572 30.01 -4.79 -9.85
N THR A 573 30.18 -4.41 -8.59
CA THR A 573 29.21 -4.70 -7.52
C THR A 573 28.50 -3.42 -7.10
N VAL A 574 27.17 -3.42 -7.13
CA VAL A 574 26.32 -2.33 -6.64
C VAL A 574 25.65 -2.74 -5.34
N TYR A 575 25.83 -1.94 -4.29
CA TYR A 575 25.05 -2.04 -3.06
C TYR A 575 23.88 -1.07 -3.10
N THR A 576 22.67 -1.61 -3.23
CA THR A 576 21.44 -0.82 -3.23
C THR A 576 20.84 -0.80 -1.83
N VAL A 577 20.76 0.37 -1.23
CA VAL A 577 20.20 0.60 0.11
C VAL A 577 18.84 1.25 -0.02
N LEU A 578 17.81 0.54 0.44
CA LEU A 578 16.44 1.05 0.51
C LEU A 578 16.18 1.62 1.89
N GLU A 579 15.96 2.93 1.97
CA GLU A 579 15.64 3.63 3.20
C GLU A 579 14.12 3.66 3.43
N LYS A 580 13.66 3.01 4.51
CA LYS A 580 12.25 2.92 4.91
C LYS A 580 12.03 3.67 6.23
N PRO A 581 11.52 4.92 6.19
CA PRO A 581 11.27 5.69 7.39
C PRO A 581 10.00 5.22 8.11
N SER A 582 10.00 5.26 9.44
CA SER A 582 8.80 5.05 10.27
C SER A 582 7.83 6.22 10.16
N SER A 583 6.64 6.06 10.73
CA SER A 583 5.79 7.19 11.09
C SER A 583 6.52 8.15 12.04
N GLY A 584 6.23 9.45 11.93
CA GLY A 584 6.73 10.46 12.86
C GLY A 584 6.32 10.18 14.30
N PHE A 585 7.26 10.30 15.25
CA PHE A 585 7.03 9.94 16.67
C PHE A 585 7.43 11.03 17.68
N CYS A 586 8.02 12.15 17.23
CA CYS A 586 8.37 13.27 18.10
C CYS A 586 8.27 14.59 17.31
N TYR A 587 7.77 15.64 17.98
CA TYR A 587 7.56 16.98 17.44
C TYR A 587 8.12 18.02 18.42
N ASP A 588 8.70 19.08 17.86
CA ASP A 588 8.95 20.32 18.60
C ASP A 588 7.60 21.02 18.85
N ARG A 589 7.33 21.45 20.08
CA ARG A 589 6.08 22.11 20.48
C ARG A 589 6.20 23.63 20.33
N SER A 590 7.44 24.16 20.23
CA SER A 590 7.69 25.55 19.83
C SER A 590 7.52 25.78 18.32
N SER A 591 7.63 24.70 17.53
CA SER A 591 7.36 24.67 16.10
C SER A 591 6.59 23.40 15.73
N MET A 592 5.26 23.42 15.90
CA MET A 592 4.41 22.33 15.37
C MET A 592 4.48 22.22 13.83
N GLU A 593 5.13 23.18 13.15
CA GLU A 593 5.44 23.15 11.73
C GLU A 593 6.72 22.36 11.40
N ASP A 594 7.56 22.03 12.40
CA ASP A 594 8.79 21.26 12.20
C ASP A 594 8.50 19.79 11.82
N LYS A 595 9.36 19.25 10.94
CA LYS A 595 9.23 17.87 10.46
C LYS A 595 9.37 16.88 11.63
N PRO A 596 8.44 15.92 11.78
CA PRO A 596 8.53 14.94 12.85
C PRO A 596 9.77 14.07 12.72
N LYS A 597 10.37 13.73 13.86
CA LYS A 597 11.48 12.78 13.93
C LYS A 597 11.00 11.35 13.66
N LYS A 598 11.85 10.51 13.05
CA LYS A 598 11.49 9.17 12.54
C LYS A 598 12.60 8.16 12.78
N HIS A 599 12.27 6.91 13.05
CA HIS A 599 13.22 5.80 12.97
C HIS A 599 13.33 5.29 11.52
N TYR A 600 14.35 4.49 11.21
CA TYR A 600 14.60 4.02 9.85
C TYR A 600 14.93 2.53 9.82
N LEU A 601 14.35 1.80 8.88
CA LEU A 601 14.75 0.45 8.48
C LEU A 601 15.45 0.56 7.13
N LEU A 602 16.70 0.11 7.06
CA LEU A 602 17.48 0.03 5.83
C LEU A 602 17.50 -1.42 5.36
N GLU A 603 17.15 -1.67 4.10
CA GLU A 603 17.40 -2.97 3.45
C GLU A 603 18.50 -2.82 2.42
N VAL A 604 19.53 -3.66 2.51
CA VAL A 604 20.70 -3.61 1.64
C VAL A 604 20.68 -4.81 0.72
N TYR A 605 20.68 -4.56 -0.59
CA TYR A 605 20.77 -5.56 -1.63
C TYR A 605 22.14 -5.47 -2.32
N ARG A 606 22.72 -6.63 -2.62
CA ARG A 606 23.95 -6.73 -3.40
C ARG A 606 23.59 -7.19 -4.81
N ILE A 607 24.10 -6.45 -5.80
CA ILE A 607 23.91 -6.72 -7.22
C ILE A 607 25.28 -6.82 -7.87
N ASP A 608 25.70 -8.03 -8.24
CA ASP A 608 26.94 -8.27 -8.96
C ASP A 608 26.67 -8.30 -10.47
N LEU A 609 27.38 -7.48 -11.24
CA LEU A 609 27.24 -7.33 -12.70
C LEU A 609 28.53 -7.78 -13.39
N LYS A 610 28.39 -8.73 -14.32
CA LYS A 610 29.52 -9.33 -15.05
C LYS A 610 29.09 -9.82 -16.42
N LYS A 611 29.71 -9.29 -17.49
CA LYS A 611 29.58 -9.79 -18.88
C LYS A 611 28.14 -10.14 -19.31
N GLY A 612 27.21 -9.19 -19.20
CA GLY A 612 25.81 -9.40 -19.56
C GLY A 612 25.00 -10.22 -18.54
N LYS A 613 25.54 -10.49 -17.35
CA LYS A 613 24.86 -11.22 -16.27
C LYS A 613 24.78 -10.37 -15.01
N ALA A 614 23.64 -10.45 -14.32
CA ALA A 614 23.39 -9.82 -13.04
C ALA A 614 23.01 -10.87 -12.00
N LYS A 615 23.57 -10.77 -10.80
CA LYS A 615 23.22 -11.61 -9.65
C LYS A 615 22.76 -10.74 -8.49
N VAL A 616 21.55 -10.98 -8.00
CA VAL A 616 20.90 -10.16 -6.97
C VAL A 616 20.62 -10.99 -5.72
N GLY A 617 20.85 -10.41 -4.54
CA GLY A 617 20.40 -10.97 -3.26
C GLY A 617 20.38 -9.95 -2.13
N LEU A 618 19.55 -10.19 -1.10
CA LEU A 618 19.46 -9.37 0.11
C LEU A 618 20.72 -9.54 0.99
N GLU A 619 21.59 -8.54 1.03
CA GLU A 619 22.84 -8.54 1.80
C GLU A 619 22.59 -8.33 3.30
N ASP A 620 22.00 -7.19 3.68
CA ASP A 620 21.83 -6.83 5.09
C ASP A 620 20.57 -5.97 5.37
N LYS A 621 20.25 -5.75 6.66
CA LYS A 621 19.09 -5.00 7.17
C LYS A 621 19.53 -4.28 8.44
N PHE A 622 19.36 -2.96 8.50
CA PHE A 622 19.74 -2.14 9.66
C PHE A 622 18.51 -1.43 10.22
N ILE A 623 18.33 -1.41 11.54
CA ILE A 623 17.39 -0.49 12.19
C ILE A 623 18.19 0.64 12.82
N LEU A 624 17.87 1.86 12.44
CA LEU A 624 18.46 3.08 12.97
C LEU A 624 17.40 3.86 13.74
N LEU A 625 17.57 3.97 15.05
CA LEU A 625 16.67 4.75 15.88
C LEU A 625 17.14 6.21 15.92
N TYR A 626 16.25 7.16 15.62
CA TYR A 626 16.52 8.58 15.86
C TYR A 626 16.82 8.87 17.34
N GLY A 627 17.90 9.59 17.61
CA GLY A 627 18.41 9.86 18.96
C GLY A 627 19.05 8.64 19.66
N GLY A 628 19.14 7.49 18.98
CA GLY A 628 19.79 6.29 19.51
C GLY A 628 21.30 6.47 19.63
N VAL A 629 21.91 5.74 20.57
CA VAL A 629 23.36 5.77 20.83
C VAL A 629 24.12 5.49 19.53
N ASP A 630 25.07 6.37 19.18
CA ASP A 630 25.77 6.47 17.88
C ASP A 630 26.23 5.12 17.29
N THR A 631 26.43 4.09 18.11
CA THR A 631 26.85 2.73 17.75
C THR A 631 26.22 2.07 16.51
N ASP A 632 24.90 2.11 16.25
CA ASP A 632 24.33 1.47 15.04
C ASP A 632 24.40 2.37 13.81
N THR A 633 24.32 3.69 14.00
CA THR A 633 24.63 4.68 12.96
C THR A 633 26.09 4.53 12.52
N ASP A 634 27.00 4.41 13.49
CA ASP A 634 28.42 4.17 13.29
C ASP A 634 28.69 2.81 12.64
N ARG A 635 28.01 1.76 13.09
CA ARG A 635 28.13 0.44 12.46
C ARG A 635 27.72 0.50 10.99
N PHE A 636 26.63 1.18 10.64
CA PHE A 636 26.22 1.33 9.26
C PHE A 636 27.19 2.20 8.46
N ARG A 637 27.68 3.30 9.04
CA ARG A 637 28.72 4.15 8.46
C ARG A 637 30.00 3.35 8.17
N ASN A 638 30.52 2.63 9.16
CA ASN A 638 31.69 1.77 9.04
C ASN A 638 31.45 0.68 7.98
N TRP A 639 30.25 0.09 7.92
CA TRP A 639 29.90 -0.89 6.89
C TRP A 639 30.04 -0.33 5.47
N ILE A 640 29.70 0.95 5.25
CA ILE A 640 29.90 1.65 3.96
C ILE A 640 31.40 1.89 3.74
N GLU A 641 32.09 2.45 4.73
CA GLU A 641 33.51 2.82 4.63
C GLU A 641 34.43 1.62 4.36
N GLU A 642 34.15 0.49 5.02
CA GLU A 642 34.81 -0.80 4.82
C GLU A 642 34.56 -1.41 3.44
N ARG A 643 33.69 -0.85 2.60
CA ARG A 643 33.37 -1.35 1.26
C ARG A 643 33.81 -0.41 0.14
N LEU A 644 34.62 0.60 0.46
CA LEU A 644 35.19 1.53 -0.50
C LEU A 644 36.42 0.94 -1.23
N TYR A 645 36.23 -0.18 -1.93
CA TYR A 645 37.25 -0.77 -2.82
C TYR A 645 37.00 -0.38 -4.28
N ASN A 646 37.87 -0.82 -5.21
CA ASN A 646 37.66 -0.62 -6.64
C ASN A 646 36.44 -1.40 -7.14
N ASN A 647 35.73 -0.86 -8.13
CA ASN A 647 34.59 -1.47 -8.82
C ASN A 647 33.34 -1.71 -7.96
N ILE A 648 33.17 -0.91 -6.90
CA ILE A 648 31.96 -0.87 -6.08
C ILE A 648 31.23 0.45 -6.30
N GLY A 649 29.91 0.37 -6.45
CA GLY A 649 29.00 1.52 -6.43
C GLY A 649 27.93 1.38 -5.34
N PHE A 650 27.42 2.51 -4.87
CA PHE A 650 26.30 2.56 -3.94
C PHE A 650 25.08 3.23 -4.59
N CYS A 651 23.90 2.68 -4.34
CA CYS A 651 22.64 3.26 -4.77
C CYS A 651 21.73 3.43 -3.56
N PHE A 652 21.59 4.65 -3.07
CA PHE A 652 20.74 4.99 -1.93
C PHE A 652 19.38 5.44 -2.43
N ILE A 653 18.32 4.69 -2.13
CA ILE A 653 16.96 4.98 -2.57
C ILE A 653 16.12 5.34 -1.34
N THR A 654 15.59 6.57 -1.33
CA THR A 654 14.69 7.05 -0.28
C THR A 654 13.28 7.30 -0.83
N ALA A 655 12.28 6.95 -0.02
CA ALA A 655 10.88 7.27 -0.30
C ALA A 655 10.55 8.76 -0.13
N GLY A 656 11.41 9.55 0.54
CA GLY A 656 11.15 10.95 0.87
C GLY A 656 11.77 11.96 -0.08
N LYS A 657 11.72 13.24 0.30
CA LYS A 657 12.63 14.25 -0.26
C LYS A 657 14.06 13.90 0.16
N MET A 658 15.02 14.17 -0.70
CA MET A 658 16.43 13.86 -0.45
C MET A 658 17.00 14.63 0.75
N GLU A 659 16.47 15.82 1.01
CA GLU A 659 16.82 16.61 2.20
C GLU A 659 16.49 15.88 3.51
N ASP A 660 15.52 14.96 3.48
CA ASP A 660 15.01 14.21 4.64
C ASP A 660 15.65 12.82 4.77
N SER A 661 16.59 12.46 3.88
CA SER A 661 17.27 11.17 3.95
C SER A 661 18.26 11.13 5.11
N TYR A 662 18.06 10.20 6.03
CA TYR A 662 18.95 9.97 7.15
C TYR A 662 20.25 9.31 6.68
N VAL A 663 20.19 8.42 5.69
CA VAL A 663 21.38 7.85 5.06
C VAL A 663 22.29 8.93 4.48
N ARG A 664 21.72 9.97 3.84
CA ARG A 664 22.51 11.11 3.35
C ARG A 664 23.20 11.87 4.47
N GLN A 665 22.56 12.01 5.64
CA GLN A 665 23.18 12.64 6.81
C GLN A 665 24.35 11.80 7.34
N ILE A 666 24.21 10.48 7.40
CA ILE A 666 25.27 9.55 7.82
C ILE A 666 26.46 9.60 6.87
N VAL A 667 26.22 9.65 5.56
CA VAL A 667 27.31 9.77 4.58
C VAL A 667 28.04 11.10 4.74
N LYS A 668 27.32 12.20 4.97
CA LYS A 668 27.93 13.52 5.19
C LYS A 668 28.78 13.61 6.46
N SER A 669 28.46 12.83 7.50
CA SER A 669 29.24 12.79 8.74
C SER A 669 30.47 11.86 8.67
N SER A 670 30.64 11.10 7.59
CA SER A 670 31.83 10.28 7.36
C SER A 670 33.05 11.14 7.02
N GLU A 671 34.22 10.78 7.57
CA GLU A 671 35.51 11.36 7.18
C GLU A 671 35.85 11.06 5.71
N ARG A 672 35.25 10.02 5.13
CA ARG A 672 35.38 9.61 3.72
C ARG A 672 34.18 10.01 2.87
N SER A 673 33.36 10.96 3.33
CA SER A 673 32.14 11.43 2.65
C SER A 673 32.36 11.72 1.17
N SER A 674 33.42 12.44 0.80
CA SER A 674 33.72 12.79 -0.59
C SER A 674 34.02 11.58 -1.48
N GLU A 675 34.61 10.52 -0.93
CA GLU A 675 34.88 9.28 -1.65
C GLU A 675 33.61 8.44 -1.81
N ILE A 676 32.81 8.36 -0.75
CA ILE A 676 31.50 7.71 -0.77
C ILE A 676 30.61 8.38 -1.81
N GLU A 677 30.47 9.70 -1.77
CA GLU A 677 29.63 10.47 -2.70
C GLU A 677 30.06 10.27 -4.16
N LYS A 678 31.36 10.21 -4.46
CA LYS A 678 31.86 9.91 -5.82
C LYS A 678 31.44 8.54 -6.35
N LYS A 679 31.28 7.54 -5.47
CA LYS A 679 30.86 6.17 -5.79
C LYS A 679 29.35 5.95 -5.60
N SER A 680 28.60 6.98 -5.23
CA SER A 680 27.20 6.85 -4.83
C SER A 680 26.23 7.58 -5.76
N ILE A 681 25.03 7.03 -5.88
CA ILE A 681 23.87 7.72 -6.43
C ILE A 681 22.81 7.78 -5.35
N PHE A 682 22.33 8.99 -5.07
CA PHE A 682 21.23 9.23 -4.15
C PHE A 682 19.96 9.50 -4.94
N VAL A 683 18.91 8.72 -4.68
CA VAL A 683 17.69 8.67 -5.48
C VAL A 683 16.45 8.87 -4.61
N GLU A 684 15.59 9.81 -5.00
CA GLU A 684 14.24 9.97 -4.48
C GLU A 684 13.26 9.13 -5.32
N TYR A 685 12.39 8.38 -4.65
CA TYR A 685 11.35 7.58 -5.29
C TYR A 685 9.97 8.25 -5.22
N ARG A 686 9.29 8.36 -6.36
CA ARG A 686 7.91 8.85 -6.48
C ARG A 686 7.10 8.00 -7.47
N GLU A 687 5.79 8.17 -7.44
CA GLU A 687 4.86 7.54 -8.39
C GLU A 687 4.01 8.60 -9.07
N LEU A 688 3.85 8.47 -10.39
CA LEU A 688 2.92 9.26 -11.20
C LEU A 688 1.86 8.32 -11.79
N PRO A 689 0.59 8.48 -11.39
CA PRO A 689 -0.48 7.65 -11.91
C PRO A 689 -0.67 7.77 -13.42
N VAL A 690 -1.01 6.66 -14.07
CA VAL A 690 -1.34 6.59 -15.49
C VAL A 690 -2.87 6.60 -15.63
N ALA A 691 -3.40 7.56 -16.39
CA ALA A 691 -4.83 7.67 -16.62
C ALA A 691 -5.34 6.66 -17.66
N TYR A 692 -4.52 6.35 -18.67
CA TYR A 692 -4.82 5.38 -19.73
C TYR A 692 -3.52 4.84 -20.36
N MET A 693 -3.52 3.59 -20.81
CA MET A 693 -2.42 2.99 -21.56
C MET A 693 -2.98 2.30 -22.81
N SER A 694 -2.34 2.52 -23.96
CA SER A 694 -2.74 1.88 -25.21
C SER A 694 -2.54 0.35 -25.15
N GLU A 695 -3.28 -0.41 -25.93
CA GLU A 695 -3.19 -1.89 -25.98
C GLU A 695 -1.79 -2.40 -26.30
N LYS A 696 -1.11 -1.78 -27.27
CA LYS A 696 0.26 -2.14 -27.70
C LYS A 696 1.31 -1.93 -26.60
N ALA A 697 0.98 -1.24 -25.51
CA ALA A 697 1.90 -0.87 -24.44
C ALA A 697 1.96 -1.89 -23.29
N GLN A 698 1.02 -2.83 -23.23
CA GLN A 698 0.87 -3.72 -22.06
C GLN A 698 2.03 -4.70 -21.85
N LYS A 699 2.71 -5.11 -22.92
CA LYS A 699 3.76 -6.14 -22.85
C LYS A 699 5.17 -5.56 -22.69
N GLU A 700 5.32 -4.25 -22.78
CA GLU A 700 6.61 -3.59 -22.81
C GLU A 700 6.90 -2.88 -21.49
N CYS A 701 8.18 -2.81 -21.14
CA CYS A 701 8.64 -1.93 -20.09
C CYS A 701 9.01 -0.59 -20.73
N PHE A 702 8.30 0.47 -20.38
CA PHE A 702 8.66 1.81 -20.84
C PHE A 702 9.69 2.45 -19.94
N VAL A 703 10.73 2.97 -20.56
CA VAL A 703 11.73 3.81 -19.92
C VAL A 703 11.55 5.23 -20.46
N ILE A 704 11.32 6.16 -19.55
CA ILE A 704 11.14 7.58 -19.81
C ILE A 704 12.38 8.28 -19.24
N TYR A 705 13.23 8.79 -20.12
CA TYR A 705 14.45 9.49 -19.72
C TYR A 705 14.15 10.93 -19.31
N SER A 706 15.15 11.61 -18.77
CA SER A 706 14.98 12.91 -18.12
C SER A 706 14.43 13.97 -19.06
N ASP A 707 14.89 14.02 -20.32
CA ASP A 707 14.45 15.03 -21.27
C ASP A 707 12.97 14.84 -21.62
N GLU A 708 12.56 13.62 -21.96
CA GLU A 708 11.16 13.30 -22.22
C GLU A 708 10.28 13.45 -20.97
N PHE A 709 10.81 13.13 -19.80
CA PHE A 709 10.09 13.31 -18.53
C PHE A 709 9.91 14.80 -18.20
N ASN A 710 10.91 15.63 -18.47
CA ASN A 710 10.81 17.07 -18.34
C ASN A 710 9.82 17.65 -19.35
N GLU A 711 9.80 17.18 -20.59
CA GLU A 711 8.78 17.58 -21.57
C GLU A 711 7.36 17.18 -21.12
N LEU A 712 7.18 15.98 -20.57
CA LEU A 712 5.93 15.55 -19.95
C LEU A 712 5.50 16.50 -18.82
N LYS A 713 6.41 16.80 -17.87
CA LYS A 713 6.14 17.74 -16.76
C LYS A 713 5.74 19.11 -17.28
N ASN A 714 6.46 19.64 -18.26
CA ASN A 714 6.17 20.92 -18.89
C ASN A 714 4.76 20.97 -19.49
N LYS A 715 4.35 19.93 -20.24
CA LYS A 715 3.00 19.86 -20.82
C LYS A 715 1.91 19.67 -19.78
N LEU A 716 2.22 19.01 -18.66
CA LEU A 716 1.32 18.95 -17.50
C LEU A 716 1.37 20.23 -16.65
N GLY A 717 2.27 21.17 -16.93
CA GLY A 717 2.46 22.39 -16.15
C GLY A 717 2.87 22.13 -14.70
N ALA A 718 3.72 21.13 -14.48
CA ALA A 718 4.43 20.93 -13.22
C ALA A 718 5.71 21.80 -13.20
N GLU A 719 6.21 22.14 -12.01
CA GLU A 719 7.43 22.94 -11.89
C GLU A 719 8.66 22.22 -12.47
N ASN A 720 9.47 22.95 -13.22
CA ASN A 720 10.75 22.45 -13.70
C ASN A 720 11.75 22.38 -12.56
N SER A 721 12.02 21.17 -12.08
CA SER A 721 13.16 20.90 -11.22
C SER A 721 14.43 20.70 -12.05
N LYS A 722 15.58 21.19 -11.57
CA LYS A 722 16.91 20.87 -12.13
C LYS A 722 17.34 19.41 -11.86
N LYS A 723 16.41 18.54 -11.46
CA LYS A 723 16.68 17.15 -11.07
C LYS A 723 16.71 16.26 -12.31
N VAL A 724 17.69 15.35 -12.37
CA VAL A 724 17.70 14.29 -13.38
C VAL A 724 16.70 13.23 -12.96
N SER A 725 15.90 12.73 -13.92
CA SER A 725 14.80 11.79 -13.67
C SER A 725 14.90 10.57 -14.57
N LEU A 726 14.76 9.39 -14.00
CA LEU A 726 14.51 8.15 -14.73
C LEU A 726 13.13 7.65 -14.32
N ALA A 727 12.24 7.46 -15.28
CA ALA A 727 10.91 6.94 -15.01
C ALA A 727 10.68 5.61 -15.72
N ILE A 728 10.06 4.66 -15.02
CA ILE A 728 9.84 3.29 -15.49
C ILE A 728 8.37 2.94 -15.33
N LYS A 729 7.77 2.43 -16.41
CA LYS A 729 6.47 1.77 -16.37
C LYS A 729 6.68 0.30 -16.72
N PRO A 730 6.51 -0.64 -15.77
CA PRO A 730 6.65 -2.05 -16.06
C PRO A 730 5.58 -2.55 -17.03
N ALA A 731 5.90 -3.66 -17.70
CA ALA A 731 4.92 -4.45 -18.42
C ALA A 731 3.84 -4.93 -17.43
N ASP A 732 2.56 -4.86 -17.82
CA ASP A 732 1.45 -5.27 -16.97
C ASP A 732 1.22 -6.80 -17.03
N VAL A 733 0.51 -7.33 -16.03
CA VAL A 733 0.07 -8.74 -16.05
C VAL A 733 -0.91 -8.90 -17.21
N LYS A 734 -0.76 -9.98 -17.98
CA LYS A 734 -1.95 -10.62 -18.54
C LYS A 734 -2.77 -11.11 -17.34
N SER A 735 -3.60 -10.25 -16.75
CA SER A 735 -4.54 -10.73 -15.75
C SER A 735 -5.61 -11.54 -16.46
N GLU A 736 -6.21 -12.47 -15.72
CA GLU A 736 -7.49 -13.09 -16.05
C GLU A 736 -8.48 -12.02 -16.52
N ASP A 737 -9.39 -12.41 -17.40
CA ASP A 737 -10.36 -11.62 -18.19
C ASP A 737 -11.11 -10.48 -17.45
N LYS A 738 -11.01 -10.43 -16.12
CA LYS A 738 -11.66 -9.50 -15.19
C LYS A 738 -11.38 -8.01 -15.44
N PHE A 739 -10.19 -7.63 -15.90
CA PHE A 739 -9.88 -6.23 -16.26
C PHE A 739 -9.88 -5.99 -17.76
N MET A 740 -10.36 -6.97 -18.54
CA MET A 740 -10.49 -6.84 -19.98
C MET A 740 -11.80 -6.15 -20.36
N LEU A 741 -11.69 -5.21 -21.29
CA LEU A 741 -12.80 -4.62 -22.00
C LEU A 741 -12.54 -4.83 -23.49
N ASP A 742 -13.36 -5.66 -24.14
CA ASP A 742 -13.18 -6.01 -25.57
C ASP A 742 -11.73 -6.47 -25.87
N ASP A 743 -11.22 -7.40 -25.04
CA ASP A 743 -9.83 -7.92 -25.06
C ASP A 743 -8.72 -6.96 -24.58
N GLU A 744 -9.09 -5.85 -23.91
CA GLU A 744 -8.14 -4.82 -23.48
C GLU A 744 -8.06 -4.63 -21.96
N LEU A 745 -6.85 -4.73 -21.39
CA LEU A 745 -6.60 -4.36 -19.99
C LEU A 745 -6.72 -2.84 -19.78
N PHE A 746 -7.47 -2.40 -18.76
CA PHE A 746 -7.72 -0.97 -18.48
C PHE A 746 -7.23 -0.50 -17.10
N TYR A 747 -6.81 -1.43 -16.25
CA TYR A 747 -6.13 -1.09 -14.99
C TYR A 747 -4.63 -1.06 -15.23
N HIS A 748 -4.00 0.07 -14.92
CA HIS A 748 -2.59 0.31 -15.21
C HIS A 748 -1.81 0.62 -13.94
N SER A 749 -0.62 0.03 -13.81
CA SER A 749 0.34 0.43 -12.77
C SER A 749 0.78 1.88 -12.97
N ALA A 750 1.09 2.58 -11.88
CA ALA A 750 1.66 3.92 -11.95
C ALA A 750 3.06 3.89 -12.57
N VAL A 751 3.47 5.00 -13.20
CA VAL A 751 4.87 5.23 -13.57
C VAL A 751 5.67 5.49 -12.31
N GLN A 752 6.82 4.83 -12.20
CA GLN A 752 7.74 4.98 -11.08
C GLN A 752 8.84 5.93 -11.47
N ILE A 753 9.12 6.89 -10.61
CA ILE A 753 10.00 8.00 -10.92
C ILE A 753 11.13 8.01 -9.89
N PHE A 754 12.35 8.09 -10.40
CA PHE A 754 13.59 8.10 -9.65
C PHE A 754 14.31 9.42 -9.96
N THR A 755 14.45 10.30 -8.96
CA THR A 755 15.06 11.64 -9.13
C THR A 755 16.33 11.83 -8.30
N THR A 756 17.29 12.63 -8.77
CA THR A 756 18.55 12.92 -8.06
C THR A 756 18.96 14.40 -8.18
N GLU A 757 19.69 14.93 -7.18
CA GLU A 757 20.14 16.34 -7.09
C GLU A 757 21.60 16.51 -7.59
N GLY A 758 21.85 17.52 -8.44
CA GLY A 758 23.20 17.95 -8.85
C GLY A 758 23.72 17.34 -10.16
N GLN A 759 24.94 17.75 -10.57
CA GLN A 759 25.71 17.21 -11.72
C GLN A 759 26.22 15.78 -11.46
N GLY A 760 25.36 14.86 -11.00
CA GLY A 760 25.51 13.48 -11.45
C GLY A 760 25.01 13.48 -12.88
N TRP A 761 25.71 12.81 -13.80
CA TRP A 761 25.39 12.72 -15.24
C TRP A 761 25.98 13.81 -16.17
N GLU A 762 27.27 14.14 -16.10
CA GLU A 762 27.89 14.99 -17.13
C GLU A 762 27.84 14.34 -18.53
N PRO A 763 27.62 15.09 -19.63
CA PRO A 763 27.52 14.57 -21.00
C PRO A 763 28.88 14.08 -21.51
N THR A 764 29.28 12.92 -21.02
CA THR A 764 30.48 12.17 -21.41
C THR A 764 30.08 10.71 -21.60
N ALA A 765 30.92 9.87 -22.21
CA ALA A 765 30.64 8.43 -22.32
C ALA A 765 30.39 7.76 -20.94
N LEU A 766 30.90 8.35 -19.85
CA LEU A 766 30.63 7.93 -18.47
C LEU A 766 29.16 8.12 -18.04
N TYR A 767 28.40 9.01 -18.70
CA TYR A 767 26.96 9.23 -18.46
C TYR A 767 26.15 8.00 -18.78
N ALA A 768 26.27 7.50 -20.00
CA ALA A 768 25.49 6.37 -20.48
C ALA A 768 25.79 5.14 -19.62
N ILE A 769 27.05 4.96 -19.23
CA ILE A 769 27.50 3.88 -18.34
C ILE A 769 26.81 3.90 -16.99
N LYS A 770 26.81 5.04 -16.29
CA LYS A 770 26.13 5.12 -14.99
C LYS A 770 24.62 4.87 -15.13
N LYS A 771 24.01 5.14 -16.29
CA LYS A 771 22.56 5.30 -16.50
C LYS A 771 21.98 3.94 -16.73
N ASP A 772 22.67 3.22 -17.58
CA ASP A 772 22.42 1.83 -17.83
C ASP A 772 22.77 1.01 -16.58
N LEU A 773 23.81 1.38 -15.81
CA LEU A 773 24.13 0.78 -14.51
C LEU A 773 22.99 0.97 -13.49
N PHE A 774 22.45 2.18 -13.38
CA PHE A 774 21.33 2.45 -12.49
C PHE A 774 20.06 1.74 -12.97
N LEU A 775 19.73 1.81 -14.26
CA LEU A 775 18.57 1.15 -14.85
C LEU A 775 18.63 -0.37 -14.65
N ILE A 776 19.76 -1.04 -14.96
CA ILE A 776 19.88 -2.49 -14.74
C ILE A 776 19.76 -2.84 -13.26
N THR A 777 20.29 -2.02 -12.36
CA THR A 777 20.17 -2.18 -10.90
C THR A 777 18.71 -2.16 -10.46
N LEU A 778 17.94 -1.16 -10.93
CA LEU A 778 16.50 -1.04 -10.61
C LEU A 778 15.70 -2.24 -11.14
N LEU A 779 15.94 -2.66 -12.39
CA LEU A 779 15.22 -3.75 -13.03
C LEU A 779 15.57 -5.09 -12.36
N ALA A 780 16.83 -5.30 -12.00
CA ALA A 780 17.28 -6.51 -11.33
C ALA A 780 16.66 -6.62 -9.92
N LEU A 781 16.62 -5.53 -9.15
CA LEU A 781 15.97 -5.50 -7.84
C LEU A 781 14.46 -5.75 -7.95
N SER A 782 13.81 -5.13 -8.94
CA SER A 782 12.40 -5.38 -9.24
C SER A 782 12.09 -6.85 -9.51
N GLN A 783 12.95 -7.50 -10.30
CA GLN A 783 12.79 -8.90 -10.66
C GLN A 783 13.03 -9.84 -9.47
N TYR A 784 13.91 -9.47 -8.54
CA TYR A 784 14.21 -10.26 -7.33
C TYR A 784 12.98 -10.39 -6.42
N GLU A 785 12.22 -9.30 -6.25
CA GLU A 785 11.08 -9.23 -5.33
C GLU A 785 9.82 -9.94 -5.85
N SER A 786 9.68 -10.14 -7.16
CA SER A 786 8.42 -10.62 -7.74
C SER A 786 8.65 -11.54 -8.94
N GLU A 787 8.00 -12.72 -8.95
CA GLU A 787 7.93 -13.62 -10.12
C GLU A 787 7.40 -12.91 -11.36
N SER A 788 6.51 -11.95 -11.14
CA SER A 788 5.97 -11.11 -12.18
C SER A 788 6.73 -9.78 -12.18
N PHE A 789 7.36 -9.41 -13.30
CA PHE A 789 8.14 -8.16 -13.47
C PHE A 789 7.29 -6.87 -13.34
N GLN A 790 6.03 -7.03 -12.92
CA GLN A 790 4.92 -6.10 -13.09
C GLN A 790 4.85 -5.02 -12.00
N THR A 791 5.82 -5.00 -11.08
CA THR A 791 5.82 -4.11 -9.91
C THR A 791 7.25 -3.79 -9.47
N PRO A 792 8.08 -3.09 -10.26
CA PRO A 792 9.31 -2.53 -9.72
C PRO A 792 8.87 -1.65 -8.56
N TYR A 793 9.41 -1.78 -7.36
CA TYR A 793 9.17 -0.88 -6.23
C TYR A 793 7.78 -0.82 -5.53
N SER A 794 6.62 -1.04 -6.14
CA SER A 794 5.33 -0.98 -5.40
C SER A 794 5.20 -2.08 -4.33
N LYS A 795 5.97 -3.17 -4.46
CA LYS A 795 6.13 -4.23 -3.43
C LYS A 795 7.32 -4.03 -2.50
N LEU A 796 8.23 -3.10 -2.79
CA LEU A 796 9.38 -2.84 -1.91
C LEU A 796 8.98 -2.18 -0.59
N ASN A 797 7.69 -1.84 -0.43
CA ASN A 797 7.15 -1.19 0.75
C ASN A 797 8.00 0.04 1.14
N LEU A 798 8.62 0.72 0.16
CA LEU A 798 9.43 1.92 0.39
C LEU A 798 8.61 2.98 1.14
N TRP A 799 7.32 3.03 0.82
CA TRP A 799 6.32 3.81 1.53
C TRP A 799 5.44 2.90 2.37
N GLU A 800 5.54 3.02 3.69
CA GLU A 800 4.40 2.78 4.57
C GLU A 800 3.40 3.94 4.44
N LYS A 801 2.88 4.23 3.23
CA LYS A 801 1.71 5.14 3.04
C LYS A 801 0.43 4.60 3.69
N LYS A 802 0.53 3.53 4.49
CA LYS A 802 -0.57 3.01 5.29
C LYS A 802 -0.76 3.97 6.45
N LYS A 803 -1.99 4.44 6.61
CA LYS A 803 -2.45 5.17 7.80
C LYS A 803 -1.99 4.38 9.02
N SER A 804 -1.01 4.90 9.75
CA SER A 804 -0.46 4.19 10.90
C SER A 804 -1.55 4.10 11.97
N ILE A 805 -1.78 2.89 12.50
CA ILE A 805 -2.72 2.66 13.60
C ILE A 805 -2.22 3.49 14.77
N GLN A 806 -3.10 4.33 15.28
CA GLN A 806 -2.83 5.09 16.50
C GLN A 806 -3.28 4.25 17.69
N ILE A 807 -2.44 4.15 18.70
CA ILE A 807 -2.74 3.48 19.97
C ILE A 807 -2.77 4.50 21.09
N VAL A 808 -3.61 4.27 22.09
CA VAL A 808 -3.64 5.06 23.33
C VAL A 808 -3.08 4.21 24.46
N ILE A 809 -2.01 4.68 25.09
CA ILE A 809 -1.39 4.03 26.25
C ILE A 809 -1.40 4.97 27.44
N ASN A 810 -1.71 4.43 28.62
CA ASN A 810 -1.72 5.17 29.86
C ASN A 810 -0.39 4.98 30.60
N ARG A 811 0.29 6.05 30.99
CA ARG A 811 1.52 6.04 31.79
C ARG A 811 1.47 7.08 32.87
N ASN A 812 1.75 6.69 34.11
CA ASN A 812 1.75 7.60 35.27
C ASN A 812 0.47 8.46 35.32
N HIS A 813 -0.68 7.84 35.06
CA HIS A 813 -2.01 8.50 35.03
C HIS A 813 -2.25 9.48 33.88
N GLN A 814 -1.43 9.48 32.83
CA GLN A 814 -1.63 10.29 31.62
C GLN A 814 -1.80 9.42 30.37
N ASP A 815 -2.65 9.85 29.45
CA ASP A 815 -2.90 9.15 28.18
C ASP A 815 -2.02 9.72 27.07
N TYR A 816 -1.29 8.82 26.39
CA TYR A 816 -0.41 9.13 25.28
C TYR A 816 -0.96 8.48 24.01
N LYS A 817 -1.08 9.28 22.95
CA LYS A 817 -1.47 8.79 21.63
C LYS A 817 -0.25 8.62 20.77
N ILE A 818 0.00 7.39 20.33
CA ILE A 818 1.24 6.98 19.70
C ILE A 818 0.97 6.24 18.39
N SER A 819 1.87 6.42 17.42
CA SER A 819 1.86 5.68 16.17
C SER A 819 2.46 4.28 16.33
N LEU A 820 1.71 3.23 16.00
CA LEU A 820 2.13 1.84 16.23
C LEU A 820 3.41 1.45 15.45
N ASN A 821 3.64 2.01 14.26
CA ASN A 821 4.86 1.71 13.48
C ASN A 821 6.13 2.18 14.20
N ALA A 822 6.11 3.36 14.84
CA ALA A 822 7.26 3.85 15.59
C ALA A 822 7.60 2.92 16.76
N VAL A 823 6.57 2.53 17.51
CA VAL A 823 6.68 1.58 18.64
C VAL A 823 7.22 0.22 18.20
N LEU A 824 6.79 -0.25 17.03
CA LEU A 824 7.25 -1.51 16.48
C LEU A 824 8.76 -1.49 16.18
N TYR A 825 9.29 -0.38 15.65
CA TYR A 825 10.72 -0.26 15.34
C TYR A 825 11.57 -0.29 16.61
N GLU A 826 11.15 0.43 17.66
CA GLU A 826 11.80 0.39 18.98
C GLU A 826 11.79 -1.04 19.57
N MET A 827 10.63 -1.70 19.50
CA MET A 827 10.49 -3.06 20.01
C MET A 827 11.37 -4.07 19.27
N LEU A 828 11.38 -4.04 17.93
CA LEU A 828 12.22 -4.90 17.11
C LEU A 828 13.71 -4.68 17.39
N TYR A 829 14.11 -3.41 17.53
CA TYR A 829 15.45 -3.03 17.94
C TYR A 829 15.82 -3.68 19.28
N LEU A 830 15.02 -3.48 20.34
CA LEU A 830 15.30 -4.01 21.67
C LEU A 830 15.35 -5.54 21.68
N ILE A 831 14.39 -6.20 21.03
CA ILE A 831 14.36 -7.67 20.91
C ILE A 831 15.62 -8.16 20.21
N SER A 832 16.13 -7.47 19.18
CA SER A 832 17.35 -7.87 18.48
C SER A 832 18.59 -7.90 19.39
N LYS A 833 18.66 -7.02 20.40
CA LYS A 833 19.81 -6.86 21.30
C LYS A 833 19.88 -7.88 22.46
N ILE A 834 18.82 -8.68 22.69
CA ILE A 834 18.79 -9.63 23.81
C ILE A 834 19.47 -10.97 23.44
N PRO A 835 20.52 -11.42 24.13
CA PRO A 835 21.22 -12.64 23.77
C PRO A 835 20.36 -13.89 23.98
N VAL A 836 20.54 -14.89 23.10
CA VAL A 836 19.94 -16.21 23.27
C VAL A 836 20.99 -17.09 23.94
N LYS A 837 20.89 -17.35 25.25
CA LYS A 837 21.77 -18.30 25.99
C LYS A 837 22.14 -19.50 25.10
N SER A 838 23.44 -19.70 24.87
CA SER A 838 23.99 -20.98 24.45
C SER A 838 23.63 -21.99 25.53
N HIS A 839 22.88 -23.03 25.17
CA HIS A 839 22.82 -24.21 26.03
C HIS A 839 24.18 -24.90 25.90
N GLU A 840 25.13 -24.51 26.73
CA GLU A 840 26.08 -25.50 27.22
C GLU A 840 25.32 -26.31 28.28
N ASN A 841 25.12 -27.59 27.98
CA ASN A 841 24.80 -28.68 28.90
C ASN A 841 23.74 -28.40 29.99
N THR A 842 22.47 -28.68 29.67
CA THR A 842 21.60 -29.38 30.62
C THR A 842 20.75 -30.36 29.84
N GLY A 843 21.08 -31.64 29.94
CA GLY A 843 20.21 -32.72 29.46
C GLY A 843 18.91 -32.73 30.26
N SER A 844 17.78 -32.69 29.55
CA SER A 844 16.52 -33.41 29.82
C SER A 844 15.50 -33.08 28.74
#